data_AF-S6CW05-F1
#
_entry.id   AF-S6CW05-F1
#
_cell.length_a   1.000
_cell.length_b   1.000
_cell.length_c   1.000
_cell.angle_alpha   90.00
_cell.angle_beta   90.00
_cell.angle_gamma   90.00
#
_symmetry.space_group_name_H-M   'P 1'
#
loop_
_entity.id
_entity.type
_entity.pdbx_description
1 polymer ?
#
loop_
_entity_poly.entity_id
_entity_poly.type
_entity_poly.pdbx_seq_one_letter_code
_entity_poly.pdbx_strand_id
1 'polypeptide(L)'
;MNSIDTSVLNRVSIKRLTEAVIESNGGSVDRSTSDRWEATLPPSLSTVSTSNSTNQSGETGNDTLDAIAAGIEDKTPSTTQPKTTLVFDTEDMDPGAGDIVVRPGTTFFNSLLETARDGDHVGYVHLGPSNLQMHTPPVFDRLDTEITTDGFNAGERENAAAFHYHVQMDCVQSYHRERFETITFDIDSGVRLPDLTDRFVAHFDTLATDADSEQHDPVDLSVDRAEQLYNKAVEALKERIQPDTEELGTEASTAASEREAEIQELYEQRRQELDAELEAQRQKIRKWKRKARSAQYEKTRKEYLSNKRDAERELEDLKPTVAERKETLRTEEQEQISKTQARHAVDIDVVAVGTTIITYDVGELSVKVRDGDRIGETTIEYTPANNTFGSFTCSDCGRSFEDAGSPVVCDDGHVICQECRKECDGCGVLVCGETADAFPACEYCGTVECPDCHTSCSTCGRSVCAAHRKQCSTDDEPVCSLCGGQCETCDRFHCDDHLTACTDDSALHCPDHVSDCDACAGPTCDDHLGQCAVCDGGFCTTDRVPAINIGGDLCPDHASYCSHCDGYHTSDNVQSCHVCGSDACADHTSLCAIGENPVCDTHTKTCETCRDTVCTDHAAECAHCDGCHCTDHTVVCDICNDTIGSDHATECTDCGDIVCPAHVETCADCGDQFCTNHTTTCVDCGEQFCYDDLTNCAECHNWTCDDHSTTCSECGEQHCSSHSTTCAECGDTRCITHATECLHCGDDYCPIHLDACDHCDDPICSTHRNDCTACDTTVCPDHARDCTHCGETFCVDDIVECAHCEQPYCDTDALTCDTCGNAVCPSHASQCGDCGSVTCPDDITKCTVCNASGYCPDHIAQCYDCGEAFCADHLLDCAGCDDLICEADAVHCTDCDQPFAASHTEACTACGEPVCEGDQITCAACGEPRCSDHAVPCAEDGELFCERHLDYCAHCASKPEEPPAKRCPEHLNRCIVGDEQLCDKHTITAPISQQPICEKHAETCELCEQRYAPRLIEDGRCETCASIGETTHSIPDDLVDEFRSVRGASNRAYLIVYGKHLLKANQIVVVNRATNEVVHRRKVGFIDRLRGVFK
;
A
#
# COMPACT_ATOMS: atom_id res chain seq x y z
N MET A 1 -8.48 2.99 -6.69
CA MET A 1 -9.44 3.43 -5.65
C MET A 1 -8.88 4.69 -5.06
N ASN A 2 -9.56 5.81 -5.34
CA ASN A 2 -9.05 7.17 -5.19
C ASN A 2 -9.13 7.65 -3.74
N SER A 3 -8.19 8.54 -3.38
CA SER A 3 -8.30 9.53 -2.30
C SER A 3 -8.55 8.96 -0.90
N ILE A 4 -7.49 8.53 -0.22
CA ILE A 4 -7.49 8.50 1.25
C ILE A 4 -7.45 9.97 1.69
N ASP A 5 -8.61 10.46 2.10
CA ASP A 5 -8.83 11.80 2.61
C ASP A 5 -7.99 11.98 3.89
N THR A 6 -6.82 12.61 3.79
CA THR A 6 -5.91 12.90 4.90
C THR A 6 -6.35 14.10 5.74
N SER A 7 -7.60 14.56 5.56
CA SER A 7 -8.13 15.80 6.12
C SER A 7 -9.07 15.61 7.32
N VAL A 8 -8.84 14.63 8.19
CA VAL A 8 -9.60 14.55 9.45
C VAL A 8 -8.68 14.11 10.57
N LEU A 9 -8.35 15.02 11.49
CA LEU A 9 -7.99 14.63 12.84
C LEU A 9 -8.97 13.54 13.27
N ASN A 10 -8.49 12.32 13.49
CA ASN A 10 -9.34 11.21 13.87
C ASN A 10 -10.14 11.65 15.11
N ARG A 11 -11.46 11.86 14.95
CA ARG A 11 -12.40 12.40 15.96
C ARG A 11 -12.31 11.64 17.29
N VAL A 12 -11.82 10.42 17.19
CA VAL A 12 -11.55 9.45 18.22
C VAL A 12 -10.32 9.82 19.06
N SER A 13 -9.23 10.26 18.42
CA SER A 13 -8.02 10.77 19.08
C SER A 13 -8.33 12.05 19.86
N ILE A 14 -9.18 12.92 19.30
CA ILE A 14 -9.68 14.14 19.97
C ILE A 14 -10.43 13.78 21.26
N LYS A 15 -11.35 12.81 21.20
CA LYS A 15 -12.16 12.35 22.33
C LYS A 15 -11.29 11.78 23.46
N ARG A 16 -10.37 10.86 23.16
CA ARG A 16 -9.50 10.27 24.21
C ARG A 16 -8.46 11.22 24.77
N LEU A 17 -7.89 12.11 23.96
CA LEU A 17 -7.05 13.19 24.48
C LEU A 17 -7.85 14.07 25.44
N THR A 18 -9.09 14.39 25.06
CA THR A 18 -9.98 15.22 25.89
C THR A 18 -10.28 14.57 27.23
N GLU A 19 -10.62 13.28 27.23
CA GLU A 19 -10.84 12.49 28.44
C GLU A 19 -9.57 12.40 29.29
N ALA A 20 -8.47 11.91 28.71
CA ALA A 20 -7.22 11.67 29.42
C ALA A 20 -6.74 12.94 30.13
N VAL A 21 -6.76 14.08 29.44
CA VAL A 21 -6.35 15.37 29.98
C VAL A 21 -7.32 15.87 31.06
N ILE A 22 -8.64 15.66 30.91
CA ILE A 22 -9.62 16.07 31.91
C ILE A 22 -9.47 15.23 33.18
N GLU A 23 -9.41 13.90 33.07
CA GLU A 23 -9.37 12.97 34.19
C GLU A 23 -8.03 13.01 34.94
N SER A 24 -6.91 13.05 34.22
CA SER A 24 -5.57 13.17 34.83
C SER A 24 -5.39 14.46 35.63
N ASN A 25 -6.16 15.50 35.29
CA ASN A 25 -6.11 16.80 35.95
C ASN A 25 -7.25 16.99 36.99
N GLY A 26 -7.91 15.89 37.40
CA GLY A 26 -8.90 15.89 38.47
C GLY A 26 -10.32 16.29 38.06
N GLY A 27 -10.60 16.30 36.76
CA GLY A 27 -11.95 16.37 36.19
C GLY A 27 -12.58 14.98 36.04
N SER A 28 -13.80 14.92 35.50
CA SER A 28 -14.51 13.66 35.25
C SER A 28 -15.34 13.78 33.97
N VAL A 29 -15.47 12.72 33.19
CA VAL A 29 -16.26 12.72 31.95
C VAL A 29 -17.34 11.63 32.02
N ASP A 30 -18.57 11.98 31.64
CA ASP A 30 -19.69 11.04 31.45
C ASP A 30 -19.87 10.80 29.95
N ARG A 31 -19.68 9.52 29.57
CA ARG A 31 -19.60 9.02 28.20
C ARG A 31 -20.94 8.51 27.66
N SER A 32 -22.04 8.72 28.39
CA SER A 32 -23.35 8.11 28.10
C SER A 32 -23.92 8.43 26.71
N THR A 33 -23.40 9.46 26.04
CA THR A 33 -23.69 9.77 24.63
C THR A 33 -22.42 9.89 23.81
N SER A 34 -22.36 9.28 22.63
CA SER A 34 -21.15 9.20 21.78
C SER A 34 -20.59 10.57 21.41
N ASP A 35 -21.45 11.55 21.14
CA ASP A 35 -21.06 12.84 20.53
C ASP A 35 -21.27 14.06 21.43
N ARG A 36 -21.79 13.81 22.64
CA ARG A 36 -21.98 14.78 23.70
C ARG A 36 -21.51 14.17 25.02
N TRP A 37 -20.54 14.77 25.69
CA TRP A 37 -20.10 14.29 27.01
C TRP A 37 -20.45 15.30 28.09
N GLU A 38 -20.98 14.86 29.23
CA GLU A 38 -21.06 15.72 30.41
C GLU A 38 -19.72 15.66 31.14
N ALA A 39 -18.98 16.76 31.19
CA ALA A 39 -17.68 16.83 31.83
C ALA A 39 -17.65 17.80 33.01
N THR A 40 -16.96 17.41 34.07
CA THR A 40 -16.49 18.31 35.12
C THR A 40 -15.08 18.74 34.75
N LEU A 41 -14.90 19.99 34.32
CA LEU A 41 -13.61 20.46 33.81
C LEU A 41 -12.64 20.78 34.97
N PRO A 42 -11.34 20.43 34.82
CA PRO A 42 -10.31 20.86 35.76
C PRO A 42 -10.12 22.39 35.73
N PRO A 43 -9.57 23.00 36.80
CA PRO A 43 -9.44 24.45 36.92
C PRO A 43 -8.73 25.12 35.73
N SER A 44 -7.74 24.45 35.13
CA SER A 44 -6.99 24.89 33.94
C SER A 44 -7.85 25.04 32.69
N LEU A 45 -8.84 24.16 32.48
CA LEU A 45 -9.73 24.15 31.32
C LEU A 45 -11.05 24.92 31.58
N SER A 46 -11.39 25.18 32.84
CA SER A 46 -12.63 25.84 33.25
C SER A 46 -12.71 27.36 32.99
N THR A 47 -11.57 28.03 32.74
CA THR A 47 -11.47 29.48 32.47
C THR A 47 -11.95 29.87 31.07
N VAL A 48 -12.02 28.92 30.13
CA VAL A 48 -12.49 29.13 28.76
C VAL A 48 -14.03 29.24 28.72
N SER A 49 -14.74 28.52 29.59
CA SER A 49 -16.21 28.52 29.68
C SER A 49 -16.82 29.86 30.10
N THR A 50 -16.11 30.68 30.87
CA THR A 50 -16.62 31.96 31.39
C THR A 50 -16.51 33.13 30.41
N SER A 51 -15.76 32.97 29.32
CA SER A 51 -15.52 34.04 28.34
C SER A 51 -16.65 34.17 27.31
N ASN A 52 -17.44 33.12 27.08
CA ASN A 52 -18.52 33.10 26.07
C ASN A 52 -19.87 33.64 26.57
N SER A 53 -20.03 33.92 27.87
CA SER A 53 -21.32 34.36 28.44
C SER A 53 -21.46 35.88 28.61
N THR A 54 -20.54 36.69 28.07
CA THR A 54 -20.58 38.15 28.23
C THR A 54 -20.51 38.88 26.88
N ASN A 55 -21.53 38.71 26.04
CA ASN A 55 -21.77 39.66 24.94
C ASN A 55 -23.23 39.61 24.46
N GLN A 56 -24.16 40.03 25.31
CA GLN A 56 -25.47 40.55 24.89
C GLN A 56 -26.21 41.18 26.07
N SER A 57 -26.10 42.50 26.21
CA SER A 57 -27.24 43.41 26.49
C SER A 57 -26.71 44.79 26.83
N GLY A 58 -27.19 45.80 26.10
CA GLY A 58 -26.78 47.18 26.27
C GLY A 58 -27.18 47.76 27.63
N GLU A 59 -26.29 48.56 28.20
CA GLU A 59 -26.59 49.41 29.33
C GLU A 59 -26.54 50.88 28.93
N THR A 60 -27.71 51.50 29.03
CA THR A 60 -27.90 52.93 29.17
C THR A 60 -27.32 53.38 30.50
N GLY A 61 -26.34 54.29 30.47
CA GLY A 61 -25.72 54.81 31.68
C GLY A 61 -26.72 55.50 32.64
N ASN A 62 -26.81 54.99 33.87
CA ASN A 62 -27.16 55.77 35.07
C ASN A 62 -26.96 54.96 36.38
N ASP A 63 -25.92 55.30 37.16
CA ASP A 63 -25.48 54.61 38.39
C ASP A 63 -26.35 54.88 39.64
N THR A 64 -27.67 55.00 39.52
CA THR A 64 -28.52 55.33 40.68
C THR A 64 -29.71 54.42 40.93
N LEU A 65 -29.83 53.29 40.24
CA LEU A 65 -30.95 52.35 40.45
C LEU A 65 -30.55 50.93 40.91
N ASP A 66 -29.26 50.56 40.90
CA ASP A 66 -28.84 49.22 41.37
C ASP A 66 -28.65 49.12 42.90
N ALA A 67 -28.85 50.21 43.63
CA ALA A 67 -28.72 50.22 45.09
C ALA A 67 -29.93 49.64 45.86
N ILE A 68 -30.92 49.00 45.19
CA ILE A 68 -32.14 48.51 45.84
C ILE A 68 -32.32 46.97 45.75
N ALA A 69 -31.43 46.23 45.06
CA ALA A 69 -31.48 44.77 45.02
C ALA A 69 -30.42 44.07 45.90
N ALA A 70 -29.98 44.71 46.99
CA ALA A 70 -29.10 44.10 47.98
C ALA A 70 -29.84 43.87 49.30
N GLY A 71 -30.37 42.67 49.48
CA GLY A 71 -30.92 42.23 50.76
C GLY A 71 -31.83 41.01 50.66
N ILE A 72 -31.23 39.82 50.64
CA ILE A 72 -31.55 38.66 51.48
C ILE A 72 -30.43 37.63 51.26
N GLU A 73 -29.76 37.31 52.37
CA GLU A 73 -28.78 36.23 52.48
C GLU A 73 -29.47 34.88 52.26
N ASP A 74 -28.80 33.93 51.61
CA ASP A 74 -28.44 32.74 52.37
C ASP A 74 -27.17 32.06 51.85
N LYS A 75 -26.32 31.68 52.80
CA LYS A 75 -25.04 31.02 52.58
C LYS A 75 -25.25 29.51 52.59
N THR A 76 -24.89 28.86 51.49
CA THR A 76 -24.26 27.54 51.53
C THR A 76 -23.38 27.44 50.28
N PRO A 77 -22.06 27.24 50.38
CA PRO A 77 -21.26 26.93 49.20
C PRO A 77 -21.52 25.47 48.88
N SER A 78 -22.43 25.21 47.94
CA SER A 78 -22.40 23.97 47.18
C SER A 78 -21.17 24.04 46.28
N THR A 79 -20.06 23.47 46.73
CA THR A 79 -18.90 23.18 45.88
C THR A 79 -19.28 22.04 44.94
N THR A 80 -20.10 22.35 43.94
CA THR A 80 -20.36 21.46 42.81
C THR A 80 -19.78 22.20 41.62
N GLN A 81 -18.63 21.74 41.11
CA GLN A 81 -18.09 22.29 39.87
C GLN A 81 -19.18 22.20 38.78
N PRO A 82 -19.37 23.26 37.98
CA PRO A 82 -20.42 23.25 36.97
C PRO A 82 -20.12 22.16 35.93
N LYS A 83 -21.02 21.18 35.83
CA LYS A 83 -21.03 20.21 34.73
C LYS A 83 -21.23 20.97 33.41
N THR A 84 -20.37 20.72 32.44
CA THR A 84 -20.37 21.35 31.12
C THR A 84 -20.54 20.28 30.05
N THR A 85 -21.23 20.60 28.95
CA THR A 85 -21.43 19.65 27.86
C THR A 85 -20.38 19.86 26.79
N LEU A 86 -19.58 18.83 26.49
CA LEU A 86 -18.60 18.79 25.41
C LEU A 86 -19.26 18.19 24.16
N VAL A 87 -19.14 18.83 23.01
CA VAL A 87 -19.78 18.43 21.76
C VAL A 87 -18.71 18.20 20.70
N PHE A 88 -18.65 17.00 20.14
CA PHE A 88 -17.64 16.62 19.15
C PHE A 88 -18.17 16.71 17.71
N ASP A 89 -19.49 16.86 17.54
CA ASP A 89 -20.15 16.96 16.25
C ASP A 89 -21.31 17.95 16.22
N THR A 90 -21.38 18.74 15.15
CA THR A 90 -22.34 19.84 14.95
C THR A 90 -23.21 19.62 13.73
N GLU A 91 -23.02 18.54 12.95
CA GLU A 91 -23.76 18.36 11.69
C GLU A 91 -25.26 18.10 11.90
N ASP A 92 -25.67 17.58 13.07
CA ASP A 92 -27.07 17.21 13.31
C ASP A 92 -27.90 18.17 14.19
N MET A 93 -27.31 19.11 14.94
CA MET A 93 -28.04 20.11 15.75
C MET A 93 -27.16 21.32 16.11
N ASP A 94 -27.73 22.53 16.10
CA ASP A 94 -27.07 23.77 16.56
C ASP A 94 -26.68 23.65 18.06
N PRO A 95 -25.41 23.91 18.46
CA PRO A 95 -24.99 23.82 19.85
C PRO A 95 -25.75 24.82 20.74
N GLY A 96 -26.16 24.39 21.93
CA GLY A 96 -26.86 25.25 22.89
C GLY A 96 -25.95 26.30 23.51
N ALA A 97 -26.53 27.41 23.99
CA ALA A 97 -25.79 28.45 24.72
C ALA A 97 -25.22 27.89 26.04
N GLY A 98 -23.99 27.37 26.01
CA GLY A 98 -23.32 26.70 27.13
C GLY A 98 -22.56 25.41 26.74
N ASP A 99 -22.75 24.92 25.52
CA ASP A 99 -22.05 23.75 24.99
C ASP A 99 -20.64 24.15 24.49
N ILE A 100 -19.64 23.31 24.76
CA ILE A 100 -18.26 23.51 24.30
C ILE A 100 -18.01 22.58 23.12
N VAL A 101 -17.74 23.15 21.94
CA VAL A 101 -17.37 22.37 20.77
C VAL A 101 -15.89 21.99 20.84
N VAL A 102 -15.61 20.69 20.83
CA VAL A 102 -14.26 20.13 20.93
C VAL A 102 -13.83 19.67 19.54
N ARG A 103 -13.11 20.55 18.84
CA ARG A 103 -12.63 20.33 17.49
C ARG A 103 -11.26 21.00 17.28
N PRO A 104 -10.48 20.56 16.29
CA PRO A 104 -9.18 21.17 15.98
C PRO A 104 -9.36 22.65 15.65
N GLY A 105 -8.48 23.49 16.19
CA GLY A 105 -8.58 24.95 16.05
C GLY A 105 -9.60 25.64 16.96
N THR A 106 -10.39 24.94 17.80
CA THR A 106 -11.21 25.61 18.82
C THR A 106 -10.36 26.02 20.02
N THR A 107 -10.71 27.14 20.67
CA THR A 107 -9.97 27.66 21.83
C THR A 107 -9.88 26.65 22.97
N PHE A 108 -10.96 25.88 23.19
CA PHE A 108 -10.96 24.80 24.17
C PHE A 108 -10.00 23.67 23.80
N PHE A 109 -9.99 23.22 22.54
CA PHE A 109 -9.09 22.15 22.10
C PHE A 109 -7.61 22.58 22.15
N ASN A 110 -7.31 23.85 21.84
CA ASN A 110 -5.96 24.41 22.00
C ASN A 110 -5.52 24.47 23.47
N SER A 111 -6.40 24.89 24.38
CA SER A 111 -6.12 24.85 25.83
C SER A 111 -6.01 23.42 26.35
N LEU A 112 -6.69 22.47 25.73
CA LEU A 112 -6.61 21.05 26.03
C LEU A 112 -5.26 20.47 25.61
N LEU A 113 -4.78 20.80 24.41
CA LEU A 113 -3.43 20.46 23.93
C LEU A 113 -2.33 21.10 24.80
N GLU A 114 -2.52 22.35 25.23
CA GLU A 114 -1.57 23.04 26.12
C GLU A 114 -1.53 22.39 27.51
N THR A 115 -2.67 21.91 28.01
CA THR A 115 -2.73 21.16 29.28
C THR A 115 -2.14 19.75 29.14
N ALA A 116 -2.28 19.10 27.98
CA ALA A 116 -1.66 17.82 27.67
C ALA A 116 -0.12 17.92 27.59
N ARG A 117 0.40 19.04 27.07
CA ARG A 117 1.85 19.31 26.98
C ARG A 117 2.57 19.35 28.33
N ASP A 118 1.84 19.52 29.44
CA ASP A 118 2.38 19.60 30.79
C ASP A 118 2.28 18.28 31.61
N GLY A 119 1.70 17.19 31.07
CA GLY A 119 1.45 15.94 31.80
C GLY A 119 1.90 14.65 31.08
N ASP A 120 2.59 13.76 31.81
CA ASP A 120 2.89 12.38 31.37
C ASP A 120 1.62 11.51 31.51
N HIS A 121 0.88 11.33 30.42
CA HIS A 121 -0.34 10.51 30.40
C HIS A 121 -0.05 9.09 29.91
N VAL A 122 -0.29 8.09 30.76
CA VAL A 122 -0.21 6.66 30.41
C VAL A 122 -1.59 6.03 30.48
N GLY A 123 -2.12 5.61 29.32
CA GLY A 123 -3.37 4.83 29.20
C GLY A 123 -3.09 3.32 29.24
N TYR A 124 -4.11 2.53 29.59
CA TYR A 124 -4.05 1.07 29.54
C TYR A 124 -5.23 0.55 28.71
N VAL A 125 -4.97 -0.40 27.82
CA VAL A 125 -5.99 -1.03 26.97
C VAL A 125 -5.73 -2.53 26.91
N HIS A 126 -6.80 -3.31 27.02
CA HIS A 126 -6.76 -4.74 26.78
C HIS A 126 -7.42 -5.10 25.43
N LEU A 127 -6.68 -5.80 24.57
CA LEU A 127 -7.15 -6.32 23.30
C LEU A 127 -7.39 -7.83 23.41
N GLY A 128 -8.58 -8.18 23.88
CA GLY A 128 -9.05 -9.56 23.95
C GLY A 128 -10.01 -9.94 22.81
N PRO A 129 -10.40 -11.22 22.71
CA PRO A 129 -11.27 -11.74 21.65
C PRO A 129 -12.69 -11.16 21.66
N SER A 130 -13.14 -10.58 22.78
CA SER A 130 -14.41 -9.85 22.85
C SER A 130 -14.37 -8.50 22.14
N ASN A 131 -13.16 -7.93 21.99
CA ASN A 131 -12.94 -6.56 21.54
C ASN A 131 -12.44 -6.50 20.08
N LEU A 132 -12.08 -7.65 19.51
CA LEU A 132 -11.50 -7.78 18.18
C LEU A 132 -12.30 -8.73 17.30
N GLN A 133 -12.41 -8.40 16.01
CA GLN A 133 -12.95 -9.33 15.03
C GLN A 133 -11.95 -10.48 14.81
N MET A 134 -12.44 -11.72 14.82
CA MET A 134 -11.60 -12.90 14.57
C MET A 134 -11.52 -13.21 13.07
N HIS A 135 -10.32 -13.51 12.58
CA HIS A 135 -10.08 -13.88 11.19
C HIS A 135 -9.66 -15.34 11.08
N THR A 136 -9.85 -15.90 9.88
CA THR A 136 -9.36 -17.23 9.51
C THR A 136 -8.01 -17.13 8.80
N PRO A 137 -7.11 -18.11 8.99
CA PRO A 137 -5.85 -18.18 8.25
C PRO A 137 -6.05 -18.13 6.73
N PRO A 138 -5.25 -17.34 5.97
CA PRO A 138 -5.36 -17.26 4.52
C PRO A 138 -5.12 -18.59 3.78
N VAL A 139 -4.36 -19.50 4.39
CA VAL A 139 -4.10 -20.84 3.82
C VAL A 139 -5.40 -21.64 3.63
N PHE A 140 -6.44 -21.39 4.42
CA PHE A 140 -7.71 -22.13 4.31
C PHE A 140 -8.40 -21.94 2.96
N ASP A 141 -8.27 -20.76 2.35
CA ASP A 141 -8.87 -20.48 1.03
C ASP A 141 -8.16 -21.20 -0.13
N ARG A 142 -6.95 -21.74 0.12
CA ARG A 142 -6.13 -22.43 -0.89
C ARG A 142 -6.23 -23.95 -0.81
N LEU A 143 -6.79 -24.49 0.26
CA LEU A 143 -6.92 -25.93 0.48
C LEU A 143 -8.27 -26.41 -0.04
N ASP A 144 -8.29 -27.59 -0.67
CA ASP A 144 -9.51 -28.19 -1.23
C ASP A 144 -10.40 -28.88 -0.18
N THR A 145 -10.03 -28.82 1.10
CA THR A 145 -10.74 -29.47 2.23
C THR A 145 -11.66 -28.47 2.94
N GLU A 146 -12.84 -28.90 3.40
CA GLU A 146 -13.75 -28.04 4.15
C GLU A 146 -13.20 -27.79 5.56
N ILE A 147 -12.76 -26.55 5.83
CA ILE A 147 -12.17 -26.13 7.11
C ILE A 147 -13.02 -25.04 7.75
N THR A 148 -13.31 -25.19 9.04
CA THR A 148 -14.09 -24.21 9.82
C THR A 148 -13.40 -23.92 11.15
N THR A 149 -13.56 -22.72 11.69
CA THR A 149 -13.03 -22.35 13.01
C THR A 149 -14.13 -22.37 14.07
N ASP A 150 -13.86 -22.96 15.23
CA ASP A 150 -14.84 -23.19 16.28
C ASP A 150 -14.70 -22.26 17.50
N GLY A 151 -13.67 -21.42 17.51
CA GLY A 151 -13.45 -20.42 18.55
C GLY A 151 -11.96 -20.16 18.79
N PHE A 152 -11.67 -19.26 19.71
CA PHE A 152 -10.30 -18.93 20.14
C PHE A 152 -10.15 -19.11 21.63
N ASN A 153 -9.09 -19.81 22.01
CA ASN A 153 -8.70 -20.05 23.38
C ASN A 153 -7.51 -19.14 23.70
N ALA A 154 -7.75 -18.09 24.49
CA ALA A 154 -6.68 -17.20 24.96
C ALA A 154 -5.70 -17.98 25.84
N GLY A 155 -4.40 -17.88 25.54
CA GLY A 155 -3.32 -18.53 26.28
C GLY A 155 -2.56 -17.52 27.11
N GLU A 156 -1.55 -16.90 26.52
CA GLU A 156 -0.68 -15.92 27.16
C GLU A 156 -1.11 -14.47 26.86
N ARG A 157 -0.60 -13.53 27.65
CA ARG A 157 -0.82 -12.09 27.46
C ARG A 157 0.52 -11.43 27.22
N GLU A 158 0.61 -10.72 26.11
CA GLU A 158 1.77 -9.91 25.76
C GLU A 158 1.47 -8.43 25.95
N ASN A 159 2.52 -7.61 26.07
CA ASN A 159 2.38 -6.18 26.33
C ASN A 159 3.16 -5.35 25.30
N ALA A 160 2.51 -4.33 24.77
CA ALA A 160 3.10 -3.36 23.87
C ALA A 160 2.92 -1.93 24.38
N ALA A 161 3.81 -1.03 24.00
CA ALA A 161 3.71 0.40 24.26
C ALA A 161 3.44 1.14 22.94
N ALA A 162 2.32 1.84 22.87
CA ALA A 162 1.95 2.72 21.77
C ALA A 162 2.23 4.18 22.15
N PHE A 163 3.07 4.84 21.37
CA PHE A 163 3.41 6.25 21.55
C PHE A 163 2.59 7.10 20.59
N HIS A 164 1.91 8.11 21.11
CA HIS A 164 1.05 9.01 20.34
C HIS A 164 1.75 10.35 20.15
N TYR A 165 1.81 10.82 18.91
CA TYR A 165 2.43 12.08 18.52
C TYR A 165 1.43 12.95 17.78
N HIS A 166 1.51 14.25 18.02
CA HIS A 166 0.88 15.27 17.21
C HIS A 166 1.97 15.93 16.36
N VAL A 167 1.80 15.87 15.04
CA VAL A 167 2.73 16.46 14.08
C VAL A 167 2.02 17.61 13.37
N GLN A 168 2.58 18.80 13.51
CA GLN A 168 2.13 20.01 12.82
C GLN A 168 3.23 20.46 11.85
N MET A 169 2.85 20.71 10.60
CA MET A 169 3.75 21.18 9.55
C MET A 169 3.21 22.50 8.99
N ASP A 170 4.02 23.55 9.09
CA ASP A 170 3.68 24.91 8.70
C ASP A 170 4.56 25.38 7.53
N CYS A 171 3.93 25.86 6.46
CA CYS A 171 4.59 26.50 5.32
C CYS A 171 3.70 27.62 4.74
N VAL A 172 4.30 28.57 4.00
CA VAL A 172 3.62 29.77 3.47
C VAL A 172 2.61 29.46 2.36
N GLN A 173 2.80 28.36 1.63
CA GLN A 173 1.97 28.03 0.46
C GLN A 173 1.01 26.86 0.68
N SER A 174 1.29 25.96 1.64
CA SER A 174 0.37 24.89 2.00
C SER A 174 -0.48 25.30 3.21
N TYR A 175 -1.79 25.06 3.12
CA TYR A 175 -2.66 25.02 4.30
C TYR A 175 -2.00 24.15 5.39
N HIS A 176 -2.00 24.63 6.63
CA HIS A 176 -1.50 23.91 7.81
C HIS A 176 -1.81 22.41 7.73
N ARG A 177 -0.77 21.54 7.68
CA ARG A 177 -0.94 20.08 7.68
C ARG A 177 -0.75 19.60 9.12
N GLU A 178 -1.81 19.11 9.75
CA GLU A 178 -1.80 18.52 11.10
C GLU A 178 -2.18 17.04 11.03
N ARG A 179 -1.46 16.17 11.74
CA ARG A 179 -1.82 14.75 11.85
C ARG A 179 -1.43 14.14 13.20
N PHE A 180 -2.14 13.07 13.57
CA PHE A 180 -1.82 12.26 14.73
C PHE A 180 -1.15 10.98 14.26
N GLU A 181 0.01 10.69 14.84
CA GLU A 181 0.78 9.48 14.57
C GLU A 181 0.81 8.59 15.81
N THR A 182 0.64 7.29 15.60
CA THR A 182 0.79 6.29 16.65
C THR A 182 1.83 5.28 16.23
N ILE A 183 2.74 4.93 17.13
CA ILE A 183 3.79 3.95 16.85
C ILE A 183 3.85 2.97 18.01
N THR A 184 3.64 1.69 17.72
CA THR A 184 3.57 0.64 18.72
C THR A 184 4.83 -0.22 18.69
N PHE A 185 5.35 -0.54 19.88
CA PHE A 185 6.46 -1.47 20.07
C PHE A 185 6.09 -2.53 21.10
N ASP A 186 6.54 -3.75 20.87
CA ASP A 186 6.53 -4.78 21.90
C ASP A 186 7.43 -4.35 23.08
N ILE A 187 6.96 -4.51 24.32
CA ILE A 187 7.70 -4.04 25.50
C ILE A 187 8.96 -4.86 25.74
N ASP A 188 8.90 -6.17 25.56
CA ASP A 188 9.97 -7.09 25.95
C ASP A 188 11.07 -7.18 24.87
N SER A 189 10.69 -7.44 23.63
CA SER A 189 11.59 -7.52 22.47
C SER A 189 11.97 -6.15 21.91
N GLY A 190 11.07 -5.16 21.95
CA GLY A 190 11.30 -3.82 21.39
C GLY A 190 11.28 -3.81 19.87
N VAL A 191 10.64 -4.82 19.29
CA VAL A 191 10.26 -4.91 17.89
C VAL A 191 9.08 -3.98 17.64
N ARG A 192 9.10 -3.26 16.52
CA ARG A 192 7.99 -2.41 16.09
C ARG A 192 6.84 -3.30 15.63
N LEU A 193 5.61 -3.01 16.07
CA LEU A 193 4.41 -3.79 15.77
C LEU A 193 3.42 -2.96 14.92
N PRO A 194 3.67 -2.77 13.62
CA PRO A 194 2.83 -1.94 12.76
C PRO A 194 1.41 -2.51 12.60
N ASP A 195 1.25 -3.82 12.43
CA ASP A 195 -0.08 -4.44 12.31
C ASP A 195 -0.92 -4.27 13.60
N LEU A 196 -0.25 -4.30 14.75
CA LEU A 196 -0.88 -3.98 16.04
C LEU A 196 -1.26 -2.50 16.12
N THR A 197 -0.41 -1.59 15.63
CA THR A 197 -0.75 -0.15 15.51
C THR A 197 -2.01 0.04 14.68
N ASP A 198 -2.05 -0.54 13.47
CA ASP A 198 -3.17 -0.36 12.55
C ASP A 198 -4.46 -0.93 13.11
N ARG A 199 -4.40 -2.13 13.71
CA ARG A 199 -5.56 -2.77 14.30
C ARG A 199 -6.05 -2.05 15.55
N PHE A 200 -5.14 -1.59 16.41
CA PHE A 200 -5.47 -0.76 17.55
C PHE A 200 -6.14 0.56 17.14
N VAL A 201 -5.64 1.24 16.10
CA VAL A 201 -6.22 2.48 15.57
C VAL A 201 -7.59 2.22 14.92
N ALA A 202 -7.75 1.11 14.19
CA ALA A 202 -9.00 0.74 13.53
C ALA A 202 -10.14 0.42 14.51
N HIS A 203 -9.83 -0.21 15.66
CA HIS A 203 -10.81 -0.60 16.68
C HIS A 203 -10.90 0.37 17.86
N PHE A 204 -10.23 1.52 17.77
CA PHE A 204 -10.05 2.46 18.88
C PHE A 204 -11.39 3.03 19.41
N ASP A 205 -12.39 3.24 18.55
CA ASP A 205 -13.74 3.69 18.93
C ASP A 205 -14.47 2.69 19.84
N THR A 206 -14.38 1.40 19.50
CA THR A 206 -15.00 0.31 20.26
C THR A 206 -14.31 0.16 21.62
N LEU A 207 -12.98 0.24 21.63
CA LEU A 207 -12.14 0.11 22.83
C LEU A 207 -12.29 1.29 23.82
N ALA A 208 -12.67 2.47 23.34
CA ALA A 208 -12.93 3.64 24.20
C ALA A 208 -14.23 3.51 25.03
N THR A 209 -15.16 2.65 24.59
CA THR A 209 -16.46 2.49 25.25
C THR A 209 -16.43 1.41 26.33
N ASP A 210 -15.57 0.39 26.17
CA ASP A 210 -15.43 -0.76 27.08
C ASP A 210 -14.33 -0.58 28.14
N ALA A 211 -13.75 0.61 28.29
CA ALA A 211 -12.69 0.92 29.26
C ALA A 211 -13.15 0.96 30.73
N ASP A 212 -14.35 0.47 31.04
CA ASP A 212 -14.81 0.29 32.41
C ASP A 212 -14.52 -1.14 32.87
N SER A 213 -13.71 -1.24 33.95
CA SER A 213 -13.85 -2.20 35.05
C SER A 213 -12.98 -3.47 35.16
N GLU A 214 -11.81 -3.58 34.52
CA GLU A 214 -10.78 -4.51 34.98
C GLU A 214 -9.61 -3.78 35.67
N GLN A 215 -9.23 -4.26 36.87
CA GLN A 215 -8.03 -3.82 37.56
C GLN A 215 -6.82 -4.25 36.72
N HIS A 216 -6.28 -3.35 35.90
CA HIS A 216 -5.06 -3.62 35.15
C HIS A 216 -3.90 -3.84 36.12
N ASP A 217 -3.24 -5.00 36.02
CA ASP A 217 -1.98 -5.22 36.71
C ASP A 217 -0.91 -4.29 36.10
N PRO A 218 -0.20 -3.50 36.90
CA PRO A 218 0.84 -2.62 36.38
C PRO A 218 1.93 -3.45 35.72
N VAL A 219 2.15 -3.23 34.42
CA VAL A 219 3.26 -3.82 33.67
C VAL A 219 4.58 -3.28 34.24
N ASP A 220 5.50 -4.18 34.59
CA ASP A 220 6.82 -3.82 35.15
C ASP A 220 7.76 -3.30 34.05
N LEU A 221 7.51 -2.06 33.60
CA LEU A 221 8.33 -1.38 32.60
C LEU A 221 9.42 -0.56 33.29
N SER A 222 10.69 -0.95 33.13
CA SER A 222 11.81 -0.16 33.66
C SER A 222 11.95 1.18 32.94
N VAL A 223 12.42 2.21 33.65
CA VAL A 223 12.60 3.57 33.10
C VAL A 223 13.56 3.56 31.90
N ASP A 224 14.67 2.83 32.00
CA ASP A 224 15.65 2.70 30.90
C ASP A 224 15.02 2.06 29.66
N ARG A 225 14.10 1.11 29.86
CA ARG A 225 13.40 0.45 28.76
C ARG A 225 12.38 1.38 28.11
N ALA A 226 11.61 2.12 28.90
CA ALA A 226 10.67 3.11 28.40
C ALA A 226 11.38 4.19 27.55
N GLU A 227 12.53 4.69 28.00
CA GLU A 227 13.33 5.68 27.28
C GLU A 227 13.88 5.13 25.95
N GLN A 228 14.34 3.88 25.92
CA GLN A 228 14.77 3.23 24.68
C GLN A 228 13.63 3.10 23.67
N LEU A 229 12.45 2.66 24.11
CA LEU A 229 11.28 2.50 23.25
C LEU A 229 10.80 3.86 22.73
N TYR A 230 10.77 4.88 23.58
CA TYR A 230 10.43 6.25 23.17
C TYR A 230 11.40 6.79 22.10
N ASN A 231 12.71 6.62 22.29
CA ASN A 231 13.69 7.06 21.29
C ASN A 231 13.55 6.32 19.96
N LYS A 232 13.28 5.01 19.99
CA LYS A 232 12.96 4.22 18.79
C LYS A 232 11.68 4.71 18.11
N ALA A 233 10.67 5.08 18.89
CA ALA A 233 9.42 5.63 18.37
C ALA A 233 9.63 6.99 17.70
N VAL A 234 10.50 7.85 18.25
CA VAL A 234 10.87 9.13 17.61
C VAL A 234 11.58 8.91 16.27
N GLU A 235 12.49 7.93 16.16
CA GLU A 235 13.14 7.62 14.88
C GLU A 235 12.15 7.05 13.85
N ALA A 236 11.29 6.11 14.27
CA ALA A 236 10.24 5.58 13.39
C ALA A 236 9.23 6.66 12.95
N LEU A 237 8.99 7.69 13.79
CA LEU A 237 8.17 8.84 13.43
C LEU A 237 8.82 9.68 12.34
N LYS A 238 10.13 9.97 12.48
CA LYS A 238 10.89 10.73 11.48
C LYS A 238 10.84 10.06 10.11
N GLU A 239 11.07 8.75 10.05
CA GLU A 239 10.97 7.97 8.80
C GLU A 239 9.57 8.08 8.18
N ARG A 240 8.53 8.05 9.01
CA ARG A 240 7.14 8.08 8.53
C ARG A 240 6.69 9.45 8.03
N ILE A 241 7.21 10.55 8.58
CA ILE A 241 6.89 11.91 8.13
C ILE A 241 7.83 12.43 7.05
N GLN A 242 8.96 11.75 6.81
CA GLN A 242 9.99 12.18 5.86
C GLN A 242 9.45 12.52 4.46
N PRO A 243 8.59 11.70 3.82
CA PRO A 243 8.09 12.01 2.49
C PRO A 243 7.37 13.37 2.41
N ASP A 244 6.55 13.69 3.42
CA ASP A 244 5.84 14.96 3.48
C ASP A 244 6.78 16.14 3.73
N THR A 245 7.81 15.94 4.56
CA THR A 245 8.80 16.99 4.84
C THR A 245 9.65 17.30 3.62
N GLU A 246 9.97 16.29 2.80
CA GLU A 246 10.69 16.46 1.54
C GLU A 246 9.80 17.14 0.48
N GLU A 247 8.55 16.69 0.33
CA GLU A 247 7.56 17.32 -0.55
C GLU A 247 7.40 18.81 -0.21
N LEU A 248 7.03 19.14 1.03
CA LEU A 248 6.85 20.53 1.47
C LEU A 248 8.15 21.34 1.33
N GLY A 249 9.31 20.72 1.57
CA GLY A 249 10.62 21.35 1.38
C GLY A 249 10.88 21.71 -0.08
N THR A 250 10.56 20.82 -1.02
CA THR A 250 10.74 21.06 -2.46
C THR A 250 9.78 22.13 -2.99
N GLU A 251 8.52 22.11 -2.58
CA GLU A 251 7.53 23.15 -2.94
C GLU A 251 7.97 24.52 -2.43
N ALA A 252 8.35 24.60 -1.14
CA ALA A 252 8.77 25.84 -0.53
C ALA A 252 10.08 26.37 -1.14
N SER A 253 11.02 25.49 -1.47
CA SER A 253 12.28 25.87 -2.13
C SER A 253 12.07 26.35 -3.56
N THR A 254 11.16 25.73 -4.31
CA THR A 254 10.81 26.15 -5.67
C THR A 254 10.18 27.55 -5.64
N ALA A 255 9.18 27.76 -4.80
CA ALA A 255 8.53 29.06 -4.63
C ALA A 255 9.48 30.16 -4.12
N ALA A 256 10.39 29.82 -3.22
CA ALA A 256 11.44 30.74 -2.78
C ALA A 256 12.36 31.12 -3.95
N SER A 257 12.77 30.15 -4.76
CA SER A 257 13.68 30.35 -5.89
C SER A 257 13.05 31.21 -6.99
N GLU A 258 11.79 30.98 -7.33
CA GLU A 258 11.03 31.82 -8.25
C GLU A 258 10.96 33.26 -7.75
N ARG A 259 10.60 33.44 -6.47
CA ARG A 259 10.51 34.77 -5.87
C ARG A 259 11.86 35.47 -5.78
N GLU A 260 12.93 34.74 -5.52
CA GLU A 260 14.31 35.23 -5.56
C GLU A 260 14.72 35.69 -6.96
N ALA A 261 14.38 34.93 -8.00
CA ALA A 261 14.66 35.30 -9.39
C ALA A 261 13.95 36.62 -9.76
N GLU A 262 12.68 36.78 -9.39
CA GLU A 262 11.95 38.04 -9.58
C GLU A 262 12.61 39.22 -8.83
N ILE A 263 13.09 38.99 -7.60
CA ILE A 263 13.80 40.00 -6.82
C ILE A 263 15.10 40.39 -7.55
N GLN A 264 15.90 39.41 -7.97
CA GLN A 264 17.16 39.64 -8.67
C GLN A 264 16.93 40.43 -9.97
N GLU A 265 15.92 40.07 -10.76
CA GLU A 265 15.57 40.77 -12.00
C GLU A 265 15.17 42.23 -11.73
N LEU A 266 14.30 42.48 -10.74
CA LEU A 266 13.88 43.83 -10.35
C LEU A 266 15.07 44.71 -9.94
N TYR A 267 15.99 44.18 -9.13
CA TYR A 267 17.17 44.93 -8.69
C TYR A 267 18.19 45.11 -9.82
N GLU A 268 18.32 44.14 -10.73
CA GLU A 268 19.16 44.28 -11.91
C GLU A 268 18.63 45.36 -12.86
N GLN A 269 17.33 45.38 -13.13
CA GLN A 269 16.69 46.44 -13.91
C GLN A 269 16.99 47.83 -13.33
N ARG A 270 16.83 48.02 -12.00
CA ARG A 270 17.17 49.28 -11.32
C ARG A 270 18.65 49.66 -11.45
N ARG A 271 19.57 48.68 -11.44
CA ARG A 271 21.00 48.94 -11.68
C ARG A 271 21.27 49.35 -13.13
N GLN A 272 20.56 48.77 -14.10
CA GLN A 272 20.66 49.13 -15.51
C GLN A 272 20.12 50.53 -15.80
N GLU A 273 19.06 50.96 -15.13
CA GLU A 273 18.56 52.35 -15.22
C GLU A 273 19.64 53.36 -14.81
N LEU A 274 20.40 53.07 -13.75
CA LEU A 274 21.53 53.90 -13.33
C LEU A 274 22.68 53.91 -14.35
N ASP A 275 22.95 52.80 -15.04
CA ASP A 275 23.90 52.76 -16.16
C ASP A 275 23.42 53.57 -17.36
N ALA A 276 22.11 53.52 -17.65
CA ALA A 276 21.50 54.31 -18.70
C ALA A 276 21.62 55.81 -18.42
N GLU A 277 21.55 56.25 -17.15
CA GLU A 277 21.78 57.64 -16.76
C GLU A 277 23.22 58.09 -17.05
N LEU A 278 24.22 57.24 -16.73
CA LEU A 278 25.62 57.48 -17.07
C LEU A 278 25.84 57.53 -18.60
N GLU A 279 25.22 56.64 -19.37
CA GLU A 279 25.34 56.63 -20.82
C GLU A 279 24.63 57.83 -21.47
N ALA A 280 23.46 58.25 -20.96
CA ALA A 280 22.77 59.46 -21.41
C ALA A 280 23.66 60.70 -21.24
N GLN A 281 24.37 60.81 -20.11
CA GLN A 281 25.34 61.89 -19.89
C GLN A 281 26.55 61.79 -20.83
N ARG A 282 27.08 60.59 -21.08
CA ARG A 282 28.13 60.37 -22.10
C ARG A 282 27.66 60.76 -23.50
N GLN A 283 26.40 60.47 -23.86
CA GLN A 283 25.81 60.88 -25.13
C GLN A 283 25.65 62.41 -25.24
N LYS A 284 25.28 63.12 -24.16
CA LYS A 284 25.28 64.59 -24.13
C LYS A 284 26.68 65.15 -24.41
N ILE A 285 27.74 64.58 -23.84
CA ILE A 285 29.14 64.95 -24.14
C ILE A 285 29.46 64.72 -25.62
N ARG A 286 29.10 63.56 -26.18
CA ARG A 286 29.28 63.24 -27.62
C ARG A 286 28.52 64.24 -28.52
N LYS A 287 27.29 64.62 -28.16
CA LYS A 287 26.47 65.62 -28.85
C LYS A 287 27.15 66.98 -28.88
N TRP A 288 27.64 67.47 -27.75
CA TRP A 288 28.36 68.75 -27.69
C TRP A 288 29.69 68.71 -28.46
N LYS A 289 30.43 67.59 -28.42
CA LYS A 289 31.64 67.37 -29.22
C LYS A 289 31.36 67.39 -30.74
N ARG A 290 30.20 66.90 -31.17
CA ARG A 290 29.76 66.97 -32.58
C ARG A 290 29.41 68.41 -32.97
N LYS A 291 28.58 69.09 -32.18
CA LYS A 291 28.17 70.49 -32.40
C LYS A 291 29.35 71.46 -32.41
N ALA A 292 30.34 71.29 -31.53
CA ALA A 292 31.56 72.11 -31.50
C ALA A 292 32.42 71.95 -32.77
N ARG A 293 32.49 70.73 -33.33
CA ARG A 293 33.21 70.45 -34.59
C ARG A 293 32.53 71.12 -35.79
N SER A 294 31.20 71.04 -35.89
CA SER A 294 30.43 71.58 -37.01
C SER A 294 30.17 73.09 -36.96
N ALA A 295 30.50 73.78 -35.86
CA ALA A 295 30.27 75.21 -35.71
C ALA A 295 31.16 76.05 -36.66
N GLN A 296 30.52 76.92 -37.45
CA GLN A 296 31.18 77.82 -38.43
C GLN A 296 31.77 79.09 -37.80
N TYR A 297 31.21 79.54 -36.67
CA TYR A 297 31.65 80.75 -35.97
C TYR A 297 32.36 80.42 -34.66
N GLU A 298 33.47 81.11 -34.38
CA GLU A 298 34.32 80.83 -33.22
C GLU A 298 33.62 81.09 -31.88
N LYS A 299 32.75 82.10 -31.81
CA LYS A 299 31.93 82.39 -30.62
C LYS A 299 31.05 81.19 -30.24
N THR A 300 30.33 80.63 -31.22
CA THR A 300 29.43 79.47 -31.03
C THR A 300 30.21 78.20 -30.68
N ARG A 301 31.42 78.01 -31.25
CA ARG A 301 32.30 76.91 -30.90
C ARG A 301 32.75 76.98 -29.43
N LYS A 302 33.11 78.17 -28.93
CA LYS A 302 33.48 78.37 -27.50
C LYS A 302 32.32 78.03 -26.56
N GLU A 303 31.10 78.44 -26.90
CA GLU A 303 29.89 78.13 -26.12
C GLU A 303 29.63 76.62 -26.05
N TYR A 304 29.69 75.89 -27.16
CA TYR A 304 29.55 74.42 -27.16
C TYR A 304 30.69 73.70 -26.42
N LEU A 305 31.90 74.25 -26.41
CA LEU A 305 33.00 73.72 -25.59
C LEU A 305 32.78 73.98 -24.09
N SER A 306 32.11 75.07 -23.71
CA SER A 306 31.69 75.31 -22.32
C SER A 306 30.64 74.27 -21.91
N ASN A 307 29.55 74.14 -22.67
CA ASN A 307 28.49 73.16 -22.37
C ASN A 307 29.02 71.72 -22.34
N LYS A 308 30.05 71.41 -23.12
CA LYS A 308 30.75 70.12 -23.07
C LYS A 308 31.49 69.92 -21.74
N ARG A 309 32.23 70.93 -21.25
CA ARG A 309 32.94 70.85 -19.96
C ARG A 309 31.97 70.76 -18.79
N ASP A 310 30.84 71.44 -18.88
CA ASP A 310 29.80 71.38 -17.85
C ASP A 310 29.20 69.96 -17.82
N ALA A 311 28.88 69.36 -18.97
CA ALA A 311 28.44 67.97 -19.06
C ALA A 311 29.53 66.94 -18.63
N GLU A 312 30.82 67.22 -18.88
CA GLU A 312 31.94 66.38 -18.39
C GLU A 312 32.07 66.44 -16.87
N ARG A 313 31.81 67.60 -16.25
CA ARG A 313 31.78 67.75 -14.79
C ARG A 313 30.57 67.05 -14.18
N GLU A 314 29.38 67.24 -14.74
CA GLU A 314 28.17 66.53 -14.32
C GLU A 314 28.35 65.01 -14.37
N LEU A 315 29.00 64.47 -15.41
CA LEU A 315 29.30 63.03 -15.48
C LEU A 315 30.29 62.58 -14.39
N GLU A 316 31.30 63.39 -14.06
CA GLU A 316 32.28 63.05 -13.03
C GLU A 316 31.68 63.09 -11.63
N ASP A 317 30.77 64.03 -11.37
CA ASP A 317 30.02 64.12 -10.12
C ASP A 317 28.97 62.98 -10.01
N LEU A 318 28.37 62.55 -11.12
CA LEU A 318 27.34 61.51 -11.15
C LEU A 318 27.88 60.09 -10.95
N LYS A 319 29.09 59.78 -11.45
CA LYS A 319 29.73 58.46 -11.33
C LYS A 319 29.81 57.92 -9.88
N PRO A 320 30.36 58.66 -8.90
CA PRO A 320 30.44 58.16 -7.52
C PRO A 320 29.05 57.97 -6.91
N THR A 321 28.09 58.86 -7.20
CA THR A 321 26.70 58.74 -6.71
C THR A 321 26.01 57.51 -7.27
N VAL A 322 26.17 57.21 -8.57
CA VAL A 322 25.64 55.99 -9.19
C VAL A 322 26.31 54.74 -8.61
N ALA A 323 27.63 54.77 -8.42
CA ALA A 323 28.36 53.64 -7.83
C ALA A 323 27.91 53.34 -6.39
N GLU A 324 27.74 54.38 -5.57
CA GLU A 324 27.21 54.26 -4.20
C GLU A 324 25.78 53.71 -4.18
N ARG A 325 24.88 54.24 -5.04
CA ARG A 325 23.50 53.75 -5.10
C ARG A 325 23.42 52.30 -5.57
N LYS A 326 24.25 51.88 -6.53
CA LYS A 326 24.34 50.47 -6.96
C LYS A 326 24.75 49.54 -5.83
N GLU A 327 25.66 49.97 -4.97
CA GLU A 327 26.06 49.17 -3.81
C GLU A 327 24.96 49.07 -2.76
N THR A 328 24.21 50.17 -2.54
CA THR A 328 23.01 50.13 -1.70
C THR A 328 21.98 49.14 -2.24
N LEU A 329 21.70 49.16 -3.55
CA LEU A 329 20.77 48.24 -4.18
C LEU A 329 21.20 46.77 -4.03
N ARG A 330 22.51 46.45 -4.10
CA ARG A 330 23.02 45.08 -3.84
C ARG A 330 22.78 44.63 -2.40
N THR A 331 22.92 45.55 -1.44
CA THR A 331 22.69 45.23 -0.03
C THR A 331 21.20 45.03 0.24
N GLU A 332 20.35 45.89 -0.31
CA GLU A 332 18.88 45.77 -0.24
C GLU A 332 18.41 44.44 -0.89
N GLU A 333 18.94 44.07 -2.06
CA GLU A 333 18.68 42.80 -2.75
C GLU A 333 18.98 41.59 -1.85
N GLN A 334 20.18 41.52 -1.26
CA GLN A 334 20.58 40.41 -0.38
C GLN A 334 19.70 40.32 0.89
N GLU A 335 19.28 41.46 1.43
CA GLU A 335 18.37 41.50 2.58
C GLU A 335 16.96 41.00 2.19
N GLN A 336 16.48 41.30 0.98
CA GLN A 336 15.18 40.80 0.52
C GLN A 336 15.23 39.30 0.23
N ILE A 337 16.28 38.81 -0.43
CA ILE A 337 16.49 37.37 -0.68
C ILE A 337 16.50 36.59 0.64
N SER A 338 17.29 37.04 1.62
CA SER A 338 17.35 36.37 2.93
C SER A 338 16.02 36.39 3.69
N LYS A 339 15.23 37.47 3.60
CA LYS A 339 13.87 37.52 4.16
C LYS A 339 12.91 36.56 3.45
N THR A 340 13.01 36.43 2.13
CA THR A 340 12.22 35.46 1.37
C THR A 340 12.58 34.03 1.78
N GLN A 341 13.86 33.68 1.83
CA GLN A 341 14.31 32.34 2.27
C GLN A 341 13.80 31.97 3.66
N ALA A 342 13.95 32.88 4.62
CA ALA A 342 13.47 32.65 5.99
C ALA A 342 11.94 32.51 6.07
N ARG A 343 11.21 33.23 5.22
CA ARG A 343 9.75 33.14 5.18
C ARG A 343 9.26 31.82 4.59
N HIS A 344 9.95 31.30 3.58
CA HIS A 344 9.63 30.04 2.91
C HIS A 344 10.30 28.81 3.57
N ALA A 345 10.80 28.92 4.80
CA ALA A 345 11.23 27.76 5.56
C ALA A 345 10.03 26.91 5.98
N VAL A 346 10.19 25.59 6.03
CA VAL A 346 9.17 24.66 6.53
C VAL A 346 9.45 24.42 8.01
N ASP A 347 8.47 24.75 8.86
CA ASP A 347 8.53 24.52 10.30
C ASP A 347 7.74 23.24 10.65
N ILE A 348 8.37 22.32 11.38
CA ILE A 348 7.77 21.03 11.76
C ILE A 348 7.82 20.91 13.29
N ASP A 349 6.66 20.93 13.91
CA ASP A 349 6.47 20.79 15.35
C ASP A 349 5.94 19.39 15.68
N VAL A 350 6.71 18.63 16.44
CA VAL A 350 6.33 17.30 16.92
C VAL A 350 6.15 17.33 18.44
N VAL A 351 4.98 16.95 18.91
CA VAL A 351 4.63 16.91 20.33
C VAL A 351 4.22 15.50 20.73
N ALA A 352 4.84 14.95 21.77
CA ALA A 352 4.37 13.71 22.39
C ALA A 352 3.06 13.97 23.14
N VAL A 353 2.02 13.23 22.80
CA VAL A 353 0.65 13.41 23.31
C VAL A 353 0.38 12.49 24.50
N GLY A 354 0.95 11.29 24.49
CA GLY A 354 0.80 10.31 25.54
C GLY A 354 1.28 8.93 25.12
N THR A 355 1.28 8.00 26.07
CA THR A 355 1.62 6.59 25.85
C THR A 355 0.45 5.70 26.24
N THR A 356 0.15 4.67 25.46
CA THR A 356 -0.84 3.64 25.82
C THR A 356 -0.13 2.30 25.96
N ILE A 357 -0.29 1.64 27.11
CA ILE A 357 0.11 0.25 27.31
C ILE A 357 -1.02 -0.64 26.81
N ILE A 358 -0.71 -1.47 25.82
CA ILE A 358 -1.63 -2.40 25.17
C ILE A 358 -1.28 -3.80 25.67
N THR A 359 -2.18 -4.43 26.41
CA THR A 359 -2.08 -5.86 26.74
C THR A 359 -2.96 -6.63 25.77
N TYR A 360 -2.41 -7.59 25.02
CA TYR A 360 -3.19 -8.37 24.06
C TYR A 360 -3.07 -9.87 24.31
N ASP A 361 -4.15 -10.59 24.00
CA ASP A 361 -4.18 -12.04 24.15
C ASP A 361 -3.47 -12.71 22.95
N VAL A 362 -2.64 -13.70 23.26
CA VAL A 362 -2.04 -14.65 22.33
C VAL A 362 -2.56 -16.03 22.70
N GLY A 363 -2.97 -16.83 21.72
CA GLY A 363 -3.56 -18.13 22.03
C GLY A 363 -3.72 -19.02 20.82
N GLU A 364 -4.70 -19.89 20.88
CA GLU A 364 -4.91 -20.93 19.89
C GLU A 364 -6.31 -20.81 19.28
N LEU A 365 -6.37 -20.80 17.96
CA LEU A 365 -7.59 -20.90 17.18
C LEU A 365 -7.95 -22.39 17.03
N SER A 366 -9.15 -22.79 17.46
CA SER A 366 -9.67 -24.13 17.27
C SER A 366 -10.17 -24.30 15.83
N VAL A 367 -9.61 -25.29 15.13
CA VAL A 367 -9.86 -25.54 13.71
C VAL A 367 -10.43 -26.94 13.53
N LYS A 368 -11.56 -27.03 12.84
CA LYS A 368 -12.21 -28.28 12.45
C LYS A 368 -12.03 -28.51 10.96
N VAL A 369 -11.51 -29.68 10.62
CA VAL A 369 -11.28 -30.13 9.25
C VAL A 369 -12.28 -31.24 8.96
N ARG A 370 -13.06 -31.10 7.88
CA ARG A 370 -13.97 -32.15 7.41
C ARG A 370 -13.42 -32.80 6.15
N ASP A 371 -13.20 -34.11 6.22
CA ASP A 371 -12.79 -34.97 5.11
C ASP A 371 -13.83 -36.08 4.91
N GLY A 372 -14.73 -35.87 3.94
CA GLY A 372 -15.90 -36.73 3.73
C GLY A 372 -16.81 -36.77 4.96
N ASP A 373 -16.97 -37.96 5.56
CA ASP A 373 -17.76 -38.17 6.78
C ASP A 373 -16.92 -38.00 8.07
N ARG A 374 -15.61 -37.79 7.96
CA ARG A 374 -14.69 -37.64 9.11
C ARG A 374 -14.51 -36.18 9.47
N ILE A 375 -14.42 -35.90 10.77
CA ILE A 375 -14.18 -34.56 11.30
C ILE A 375 -13.01 -34.65 12.27
N GLY A 376 -11.93 -33.93 11.97
CA GLY A 376 -10.76 -33.79 12.81
C GLY A 376 -10.71 -32.40 13.44
N GLU A 377 -10.10 -32.29 14.60
CA GLU A 377 -9.93 -31.02 15.32
C GLU A 377 -8.45 -30.82 15.64
N THR A 378 -7.95 -29.63 15.37
CA THR A 378 -6.58 -29.21 15.66
C THR A 378 -6.57 -27.73 16.05
N THR A 379 -5.45 -27.26 16.57
CA THR A 379 -5.27 -25.84 16.91
C THR A 379 -4.17 -25.20 16.07
N ILE A 380 -4.28 -23.88 15.87
CA ILE A 380 -3.25 -23.06 15.23
C ILE A 380 -3.00 -21.87 16.15
N GLU A 381 -1.74 -21.54 16.42
CA GLU A 381 -1.40 -20.30 17.14
C GLU A 381 -2.00 -19.10 16.40
N TYR A 382 -2.61 -18.18 17.15
CA TYR A 382 -3.21 -16.99 16.59
C TYR A 382 -3.07 -15.84 17.57
N THR A 383 -2.64 -14.69 17.05
CA THR A 383 -2.62 -13.43 17.79
C THR A 383 -3.67 -12.50 17.18
N PRO A 384 -4.86 -12.39 17.82
CA PRO A 384 -5.92 -11.51 17.35
C PRO A 384 -5.48 -10.06 17.18
N ALA A 385 -4.54 -9.55 17.98
CA ALA A 385 -4.25 -8.12 18.00
C ALA A 385 -3.44 -7.61 16.80
N ASN A 386 -2.72 -8.47 16.09
CA ASN A 386 -1.92 -8.15 14.90
C ASN A 386 -2.27 -9.05 13.69
N ASN A 387 -3.26 -9.95 13.81
CA ASN A 387 -3.66 -10.90 12.77
C ASN A 387 -2.61 -11.94 12.38
N THR A 388 -1.63 -12.26 13.24
CA THR A 388 -0.62 -13.25 12.91
C THR A 388 -1.10 -14.65 13.25
N PHE A 389 -0.91 -15.59 12.32
CA PHE A 389 -1.24 -17.01 12.49
C PHE A 389 0.05 -17.83 12.49
N GLY A 390 0.11 -18.85 13.35
CA GLY A 390 1.13 -19.88 13.31
C GLY A 390 0.95 -20.80 12.10
N SER A 391 1.93 -21.65 11.88
CA SER A 391 1.90 -22.63 10.78
C SER A 391 0.80 -23.67 10.98
N PHE A 392 0.04 -23.94 9.92
CA PHE A 392 -0.96 -25.02 9.90
C PHE A 392 -0.28 -26.31 9.40
N THR A 393 0.03 -27.23 10.31
CA THR A 393 0.93 -28.36 10.05
C THR A 393 0.28 -29.73 10.25
N CYS A 394 0.83 -30.72 9.55
CA CYS A 394 0.47 -32.13 9.71
C CYS A 394 0.87 -32.62 11.11
N SER A 395 -0.08 -33.21 11.86
CA SER A 395 0.19 -33.75 13.22
C SER A 395 1.24 -34.87 13.23
N ASP A 396 1.45 -35.55 12.09
CA ASP A 396 2.36 -36.69 11.99
C ASP A 396 3.79 -36.29 11.56
N CYS A 397 3.94 -35.60 10.42
CA CYS A 397 5.26 -35.23 9.89
C CYS A 397 5.71 -33.81 10.21
N GLY A 398 4.85 -32.98 10.81
CA GLY A 398 5.14 -31.58 11.16
C GLY A 398 5.27 -30.62 9.99
N ARG A 399 5.16 -31.08 8.73
CA ARG A 399 5.22 -30.19 7.55
C ARG A 399 3.97 -29.30 7.45
N SER A 400 4.14 -28.09 6.93
CA SER A 400 3.05 -27.18 6.62
C SER A 400 2.13 -27.77 5.55
N PHE A 401 0.81 -27.58 5.68
CA PHE A 401 -0.16 -27.97 4.66
C PHE A 401 -0.09 -27.12 3.39
N GLU A 402 0.64 -26.00 3.41
CA GLU A 402 0.99 -25.26 2.19
C GLU A 402 1.90 -26.10 1.28
N ASP A 403 2.80 -26.90 1.86
CA ASP A 403 3.77 -27.72 1.12
C ASP A 403 3.29 -29.18 0.97
N ALA A 404 2.64 -29.72 2.00
CA ALA A 404 2.25 -31.12 2.08
C ALA A 404 0.90 -31.44 1.39
N GLY A 405 0.22 -30.41 0.87
CA GLY A 405 -1.08 -30.51 0.19
C GLY A 405 -2.29 -30.59 1.14
N SER A 406 -3.48 -30.77 0.57
CA SER A 406 -4.76 -30.72 1.30
C SER A 406 -4.81 -31.71 2.48
N PRO A 407 -5.20 -31.24 3.69
CA PRO A 407 -5.27 -32.08 4.87
C PRO A 407 -6.35 -33.15 4.74
N VAL A 408 -6.08 -34.32 5.30
CA VAL A 408 -7.01 -35.46 5.44
C VAL A 408 -7.18 -35.81 6.92
N VAL A 409 -8.28 -36.47 7.26
CA VAL A 409 -8.61 -36.82 8.66
C VAL A 409 -8.54 -38.34 8.83
N CYS A 410 -7.72 -38.81 9.77
CA CYS A 410 -7.68 -40.24 10.11
C CYS A 410 -8.90 -40.65 10.97
N ASP A 411 -9.13 -41.94 11.17
CA ASP A 411 -10.31 -42.41 11.92
C ASP A 411 -10.26 -42.07 13.43
N ASP A 412 -9.08 -41.71 13.97
CA ASP A 412 -8.92 -41.17 15.33
C ASP A 412 -9.15 -39.64 15.42
N GLY A 413 -9.37 -38.96 14.28
CA GLY A 413 -9.65 -37.53 14.22
C GLY A 413 -8.42 -36.62 14.11
N HIS A 414 -7.22 -37.17 13.92
CA HIS A 414 -6.02 -36.36 13.65
C HIS A 414 -6.03 -35.79 12.24
N VAL A 415 -5.48 -34.57 12.08
CA VAL A 415 -5.37 -33.86 10.80
C VAL A 415 -3.97 -34.08 10.24
N ILE A 416 -3.86 -34.83 9.14
CA ILE A 416 -2.58 -35.26 8.57
C ILE A 416 -2.49 -34.94 7.08
N CYS A 417 -1.30 -35.02 6.47
CA CYS A 417 -1.14 -34.88 5.02
C CYS A 417 -1.39 -36.20 4.29
N GLN A 418 -1.59 -36.13 2.97
CA GLN A 418 -1.88 -37.32 2.16
C GLN A 418 -0.75 -38.35 2.17
N GLU A 419 0.51 -37.93 2.32
CA GLU A 419 1.66 -38.84 2.40
C GLU A 419 1.69 -39.65 3.70
N CYS A 420 1.17 -39.09 4.79
CA CYS A 420 1.08 -39.74 6.09
C CYS A 420 -0.15 -40.67 6.22
N ARG A 421 -1.02 -40.71 5.22
CA ARG A 421 -2.22 -41.55 5.19
C ARG A 421 -1.86 -43.01 4.95
N LYS A 422 -2.21 -43.90 5.89
CA LYS A 422 -2.18 -45.37 5.71
C LYS A 422 -3.58 -45.95 5.83
N GLU A 423 -3.88 -47.04 5.12
CA GLU A 423 -5.18 -47.70 5.12
C GLU A 423 -5.02 -49.17 5.54
N CYS A 424 -5.84 -49.64 6.48
CA CYS A 424 -5.86 -51.03 6.94
C CYS A 424 -6.44 -51.95 5.86
N ASP A 425 -5.69 -52.97 5.44
CA ASP A 425 -6.12 -53.91 4.40
C ASP A 425 -7.35 -54.75 4.79
N GLY A 426 -7.53 -55.05 6.09
CA GLY A 426 -8.63 -55.86 6.59
C GLY A 426 -9.98 -55.16 6.66
N CYS A 427 -10.01 -53.86 6.96
CA CYS A 427 -11.26 -53.12 7.21
C CYS A 427 -11.37 -51.72 6.58
N GLY A 428 -10.31 -51.22 5.92
CA GLY A 428 -10.29 -49.92 5.25
C GLY A 428 -10.18 -48.70 6.18
N VAL A 429 -9.91 -48.92 7.48
CA VAL A 429 -9.69 -47.84 8.47
C VAL A 429 -8.40 -47.08 8.13
N LEU A 430 -8.43 -45.75 8.20
CA LEU A 430 -7.31 -44.85 7.96
C LEU A 430 -6.55 -44.53 9.25
N VAL A 431 -5.24 -44.72 9.21
CA VAL A 431 -4.34 -44.60 10.37
C VAL A 431 -3.17 -43.66 10.05
N CYS A 432 -2.64 -42.98 11.08
CA CYS A 432 -1.50 -42.04 10.99
C CYS A 432 -0.24 -42.58 11.69
N GLY A 433 0.93 -41.99 11.40
CA GLY A 433 2.23 -42.42 11.92
C GLY A 433 2.41 -42.26 13.44
N GLU A 434 1.75 -41.29 14.07
CA GLU A 434 1.79 -41.04 15.52
C GLU A 434 1.31 -42.26 16.35
N THR A 435 0.52 -43.14 15.72
CA THR A 435 0.07 -44.41 16.29
C THR A 435 0.61 -45.63 15.55
N ALA A 436 1.51 -45.49 14.56
CA ALA A 436 2.00 -46.61 13.74
C ALA A 436 2.73 -47.70 14.54
N ASP A 437 3.36 -47.36 15.67
CA ASP A 437 3.92 -48.37 16.59
C ASP A 437 2.84 -49.24 17.26
N ALA A 438 1.57 -48.82 17.23
CA ALA A 438 0.40 -49.56 17.72
C ALA A 438 -0.32 -50.37 16.62
N PHE A 439 0.12 -50.31 15.37
CA PHE A 439 -0.46 -51.02 14.23
C PHE A 439 0.51 -52.11 13.74
N PRO A 440 0.43 -53.33 14.30
CA PRO A 440 1.38 -54.37 13.96
C PRO A 440 1.18 -54.83 12.52
N ALA A 441 2.29 -54.97 11.79
CA ALA A 441 2.28 -55.67 10.51
C ALA A 441 2.09 -57.17 10.74
N CYS A 442 1.32 -57.84 9.88
CA CYS A 442 1.24 -59.29 9.92
C CYS A 442 2.62 -59.89 9.64
N GLU A 443 3.17 -60.67 10.57
CA GLU A 443 4.52 -61.27 10.41
C GLU A 443 4.60 -62.27 9.24
N TYR A 444 3.46 -62.67 8.67
CA TYR A 444 3.41 -63.57 7.52
C TYR A 444 3.36 -62.84 6.17
N CYS A 445 2.61 -61.75 6.05
CA CYS A 445 2.38 -61.06 4.76
C CYS A 445 2.74 -59.58 4.73
N GLY A 446 3.12 -58.98 5.87
CA GLY A 446 3.57 -57.59 5.95
C GLY A 446 2.46 -56.53 5.84
N THR A 447 1.19 -56.92 5.70
CA THR A 447 0.06 -55.98 5.67
C THR A 447 -0.13 -55.30 7.02
N VAL A 448 -0.46 -54.01 7.00
CA VAL A 448 -0.69 -53.21 8.20
C VAL A 448 -2.16 -53.36 8.59
N GLU A 449 -2.42 -53.86 9.79
CA GLU A 449 -3.77 -54.18 10.26
C GLU A 449 -4.09 -53.38 11.54
N CYS A 450 -5.35 -52.94 11.68
CA CYS A 450 -5.81 -52.29 12.90
C CYS A 450 -5.82 -53.24 14.12
N PRO A 451 -5.83 -52.71 15.36
CA PRO A 451 -5.97 -53.49 16.59
C PRO A 451 -7.09 -54.54 16.57
N ASP A 452 -8.20 -54.25 15.88
CA ASP A 452 -9.34 -55.17 15.75
C ASP A 452 -9.15 -56.23 14.64
N CYS A 453 -8.31 -55.95 13.64
CA CYS A 453 -8.09 -56.84 12.50
C CYS A 453 -6.93 -57.83 12.74
N HIS A 454 -5.98 -57.48 13.62
CA HIS A 454 -4.92 -58.38 14.05
C HIS A 454 -5.28 -59.17 15.32
N THR A 455 -4.55 -60.24 15.57
CA THR A 455 -4.61 -61.02 16.82
C THR A 455 -3.26 -61.69 17.05
N SER A 456 -2.88 -61.83 18.32
CA SER A 456 -1.72 -62.65 18.69
C SER A 456 -2.09 -64.13 18.70
N CYS A 457 -1.27 -64.96 18.05
CA CYS A 457 -1.40 -66.41 18.15
C CYS A 457 -1.20 -66.86 19.61
N SER A 458 -2.13 -67.64 20.18
CA SER A 458 -2.03 -68.12 21.57
C SER A 458 -0.83 -69.05 21.80
N THR A 459 -0.32 -69.71 20.76
CA THR A 459 0.83 -70.62 20.84
C THR A 459 2.19 -69.91 20.69
N CYS A 460 2.34 -69.02 19.71
CA CYS A 460 3.65 -68.41 19.38
C CYS A 460 3.74 -66.90 19.65
N GLY A 461 2.64 -66.25 20.03
CA GLY A 461 2.59 -64.82 20.37
C GLY A 461 2.65 -63.83 19.19
N ARG A 462 2.98 -64.29 17.98
CA ARG A 462 3.12 -63.45 16.78
C ARG A 462 1.80 -62.82 16.34
N SER A 463 1.87 -61.59 15.82
CA SER A 463 0.71 -60.87 15.27
C SER A 463 0.33 -61.40 13.88
N VAL A 464 -0.93 -61.81 13.71
CA VAL A 464 -1.47 -62.34 12.46
C VAL A 464 -2.79 -61.70 12.05
N CYS A 465 -2.96 -61.47 10.75
CA CYS A 465 -4.21 -60.93 10.18
C CYS A 465 -5.34 -61.99 10.17
N ALA A 466 -6.57 -61.56 9.89
CA ALA A 466 -7.75 -62.43 9.87
C ALA A 466 -7.65 -63.61 8.87
N ALA A 467 -6.91 -63.45 7.77
CA ALA A 467 -6.73 -64.51 6.78
C ALA A 467 -5.81 -65.65 7.27
N HIS A 468 -4.92 -65.37 8.24
CA HIS A 468 -3.90 -66.31 8.71
C HIS A 468 -4.16 -66.85 10.14
N ARG A 469 -5.39 -66.69 10.65
CA ARG A 469 -5.83 -67.24 11.95
C ARG A 469 -6.93 -68.30 11.82
N LYS A 470 -6.94 -69.29 12.72
CA LYS A 470 -7.97 -70.33 12.90
C LYS A 470 -8.30 -70.50 14.39
N GLN A 471 -9.41 -71.18 14.70
CA GLN A 471 -9.87 -71.41 16.07
C GLN A 471 -9.69 -72.89 16.44
N CYS A 472 -9.06 -73.16 17.59
CA CYS A 472 -8.85 -74.52 18.07
C CYS A 472 -10.16 -75.12 18.57
N SER A 473 -10.51 -76.34 18.14
CA SER A 473 -11.81 -76.96 18.46
C SER A 473 -11.90 -77.54 19.89
N THR A 474 -10.82 -77.49 20.67
CA THR A 474 -10.79 -77.98 22.06
C THR A 474 -11.09 -76.86 23.06
N ASP A 475 -10.45 -75.70 22.90
CA ASP A 475 -10.47 -74.57 23.83
C ASP A 475 -10.99 -73.26 23.22
N ASP A 476 -11.31 -73.26 21.91
CA ASP A 476 -11.76 -72.11 21.12
C ASP A 476 -10.77 -70.93 21.07
N GLU A 477 -9.48 -71.16 21.39
CA GLU A 477 -8.44 -70.11 21.33
C GLU A 477 -7.96 -69.84 19.89
N PRO A 478 -7.59 -68.59 19.55
CA PRO A 478 -7.13 -68.21 18.22
C PRO A 478 -5.65 -68.55 17.99
N VAL A 479 -5.39 -69.29 16.91
CA VAL A 479 -4.07 -69.87 16.59
C VAL A 479 -3.74 -69.53 15.15
N CYS A 480 -2.48 -69.19 14.85
CA CYS A 480 -2.08 -68.97 13.47
C CYS A 480 -2.10 -70.28 12.66
N SER A 481 -2.20 -70.19 11.34
CA SER A 481 -2.25 -71.37 10.46
C SER A 481 -1.01 -72.28 10.52
N LEU A 482 0.05 -71.88 11.22
CA LEU A 482 1.30 -72.63 11.37
C LEU A 482 1.45 -73.32 12.74
N CYS A 483 0.60 -73.02 13.73
CA CYS A 483 0.71 -73.56 15.11
C CYS A 483 -0.44 -74.51 15.48
N GLY A 484 -1.05 -75.15 14.48
CA GLY A 484 -2.12 -76.12 14.69
C GLY A 484 -2.39 -76.97 13.45
N GLY A 485 -3.06 -78.09 13.66
CA GLY A 485 -3.33 -79.12 12.65
C GLY A 485 -4.75 -79.68 12.74
N GLN A 486 -5.06 -80.66 11.86
CA GLN A 486 -6.32 -81.39 11.93
C GLN A 486 -6.13 -82.72 12.67
N CYS A 487 -7.12 -83.13 13.46
CA CYS A 487 -7.16 -84.47 14.05
C CYS A 487 -7.50 -85.49 12.96
N GLU A 488 -6.67 -86.50 12.74
CA GLU A 488 -6.82 -87.47 11.64
C GLU A 488 -8.10 -88.33 11.78
N THR A 489 -8.62 -88.50 12.99
CA THR A 489 -9.85 -89.27 13.23
C THR A 489 -11.13 -88.46 13.03
N CYS A 490 -11.11 -87.14 13.30
CA CYS A 490 -12.33 -86.32 13.31
C CYS A 490 -12.29 -85.07 12.44
N ASP A 491 -11.18 -84.82 11.74
CA ASP A 491 -10.89 -83.73 10.81
C ASP A 491 -11.02 -82.30 11.36
N ARG A 492 -11.21 -82.14 12.67
CA ARG A 492 -11.34 -80.83 13.32
C ARG A 492 -9.97 -80.21 13.56
N PHE A 493 -9.88 -78.88 13.46
CA PHE A 493 -8.64 -78.13 13.68
C PHE A 493 -8.40 -77.93 15.18
N HIS A 494 -7.19 -78.20 15.65
CA HIS A 494 -6.76 -78.04 17.03
C HIS A 494 -5.36 -77.40 17.05
N CYS A 495 -5.03 -76.67 18.12
CA CYS A 495 -3.65 -76.21 18.33
C CYS A 495 -2.73 -77.41 18.59
N ASP A 496 -1.43 -77.21 18.38
CA ASP A 496 -0.43 -78.26 18.58
C ASP A 496 -0.45 -78.82 20.02
N ASP A 497 -0.78 -78.01 21.03
CA ASP A 497 -0.89 -78.44 22.44
C ASP A 497 -2.05 -79.42 22.70
N HIS A 498 -3.09 -79.40 21.88
CA HIS A 498 -4.26 -80.27 21.98
C HIS A 498 -4.28 -81.38 20.93
N LEU A 499 -3.17 -81.57 20.24
CA LEU A 499 -2.94 -82.69 19.34
C LEU A 499 -1.86 -83.56 19.93
N THR A 500 -2.16 -84.85 20.07
CA THR A 500 -1.18 -85.84 20.48
C THR A 500 -0.94 -86.76 19.31
N ALA A 501 0.33 -86.87 18.92
CA ALA A 501 0.73 -87.83 17.90
C ALA A 501 0.54 -89.24 18.46
N CYS A 502 -0.16 -90.11 17.73
CA CYS A 502 -0.16 -91.52 18.04
C CYS A 502 1.27 -92.06 17.90
N THR A 503 1.71 -92.84 18.88
CA THR A 503 3.09 -93.36 18.92
C THR A 503 3.42 -94.27 17.73
N ASP A 504 2.43 -94.93 17.12
CA ASP A 504 2.66 -95.90 16.04
C ASP A 504 2.70 -95.29 14.63
N ASP A 505 1.85 -94.31 14.31
CA ASP A 505 1.78 -93.72 12.97
C ASP A 505 2.10 -92.22 12.93
N SER A 506 2.35 -91.61 14.10
CA SER A 506 2.58 -90.18 14.29
C SER A 506 1.44 -89.28 13.81
N ALA A 507 0.29 -89.87 13.44
CA ALA A 507 -0.89 -89.09 13.08
C ALA A 507 -1.38 -88.33 14.31
N LEU A 508 -1.82 -87.10 14.11
CA LEU A 508 -2.23 -86.22 15.20
C LEU A 508 -3.68 -86.51 15.55
N HIS A 509 -3.93 -86.82 16.82
CA HIS A 509 -5.26 -87.11 17.33
C HIS A 509 -5.60 -86.20 18.49
N CYS A 510 -6.88 -85.87 18.63
CA CYS A 510 -7.38 -85.17 19.80
C CYS A 510 -7.44 -86.11 21.02
N PRO A 511 -7.50 -85.57 22.26
CA PRO A 511 -7.43 -86.36 23.48
C PRO A 511 -8.51 -87.44 23.63
N ASP A 512 -9.63 -87.31 22.91
CA ASP A 512 -10.74 -88.28 22.94
C ASP A 512 -10.46 -89.57 22.12
N HIS A 513 -9.43 -89.58 21.27
CA HIS A 513 -9.13 -90.70 20.34
C HIS A 513 -7.75 -91.32 20.56
N VAL A 514 -7.18 -91.13 21.76
CA VAL A 514 -5.85 -91.63 22.12
C VAL A 514 -5.83 -92.16 23.57
N SER A 515 -5.18 -93.30 23.80
CA SER A 515 -5.06 -94.01 25.10
C SER A 515 -3.65 -94.59 25.30
N ASP A 516 -3.22 -94.85 26.54
CA ASP A 516 -1.83 -95.29 26.80
C ASP A 516 -1.62 -96.82 26.67
N CYS A 517 -0.46 -97.22 26.14
CA CYS A 517 0.02 -98.62 26.10
C CYS A 517 0.43 -99.15 27.48
N ASP A 518 0.07 -100.39 27.85
CA ASP A 518 0.40 -100.97 29.17
C ASP A 518 1.90 -101.25 29.40
N ALA A 519 2.72 -101.31 28.34
CA ALA A 519 4.17 -101.53 28.44
C ALA A 519 4.96 -100.22 28.51
N CYS A 520 4.77 -99.35 27.52
CA CYS A 520 5.53 -98.10 27.43
C CYS A 520 4.81 -96.87 28.01
N ALA A 521 3.53 -96.98 28.38
CA ALA A 521 2.65 -95.86 28.72
C ALA A 521 2.52 -94.81 27.60
N GLY A 522 2.87 -95.16 26.36
CA GLY A 522 2.84 -94.27 25.21
C GLY A 522 1.44 -94.08 24.63
N PRO A 523 1.07 -92.84 24.23
CA PRO A 523 -0.25 -92.53 23.70
C PRO A 523 -0.45 -93.20 22.33
N THR A 524 -1.45 -94.06 22.25
CA THR A 524 -1.76 -94.96 21.15
C THR A 524 -3.21 -94.74 20.74
N CYS A 525 -3.48 -94.54 19.45
CA CYS A 525 -4.86 -94.39 19.00
C CYS A 525 -5.62 -95.73 19.12
N ASP A 526 -6.94 -95.65 19.17
CA ASP A 526 -7.79 -96.82 19.41
C ASP A 526 -7.59 -97.95 18.37
N ASP A 527 -7.15 -97.62 17.16
CA ASP A 527 -6.90 -98.59 16.07
C ASP A 527 -5.57 -99.36 16.24
N HIS A 528 -4.61 -98.85 17.02
CA HIS A 528 -3.24 -99.42 17.16
C HIS A 528 -2.99 -100.20 18.48
N LEU A 529 -4.00 -100.35 19.36
CA LEU A 529 -3.87 -101.02 20.67
C LEU A 529 -4.40 -102.49 20.68
N GLY A 530 -3.74 -103.45 21.37
CA GLY A 530 -4.13 -104.89 21.31
C GLY A 530 -3.22 -105.89 22.07
N GLN A 531 -3.48 -107.21 22.00
CA GLN A 531 -3.15 -108.15 23.11
C GLN A 531 -1.98 -109.15 22.85
N CYS A 532 -1.26 -109.57 23.90
CA CYS A 532 -0.11 -110.52 23.86
C CYS A 532 -0.52 -112.02 23.87
N ALA A 533 0.22 -112.91 23.20
CA ALA A 533 -0.07 -114.36 23.11
C ALA A 533 0.36 -115.17 24.35
N VAL A 534 1.08 -114.55 25.28
CA VAL A 534 1.58 -115.16 26.54
C VAL A 534 0.94 -114.50 27.79
N CYS A 535 0.35 -113.28 27.70
CA CYS A 535 -0.33 -112.55 28.81
C CYS A 535 -1.49 -111.61 28.35
N ASP A 536 -2.31 -111.08 29.28
CA ASP A 536 -3.58 -110.34 29.00
C ASP A 536 -3.47 -108.79 28.83
N GLY A 537 -2.28 -108.21 28.67
CA GLY A 537 -2.11 -106.74 28.56
C GLY A 537 -2.40 -106.15 27.17
N GLY A 538 -2.75 -104.86 27.11
CA GLY A 538 -2.98 -104.08 25.90
C GLY A 538 -1.75 -103.26 25.51
N PHE A 539 -1.18 -103.59 24.36
CA PHE A 539 0.10 -103.07 23.89
C PHE A 539 -0.05 -102.43 22.51
N CYS A 540 0.65 -101.32 22.28
CA CYS A 540 0.77 -100.70 20.97
C CYS A 540 1.35 -101.69 19.95
N THR A 541 1.32 -101.35 18.66
CA THR A 541 1.85 -102.26 17.63
C THR A 541 3.35 -102.51 17.81
N THR A 542 4.05 -101.55 18.39
CA THR A 542 5.50 -101.59 18.62
C THR A 542 5.92 -102.49 19.79
N ASP A 543 5.12 -102.55 20.86
CA ASP A 543 5.43 -103.36 22.05
C ASP A 543 4.95 -104.82 21.92
N ARG A 544 4.41 -105.19 20.76
CA ARG A 544 4.08 -106.56 20.39
C ARG A 544 5.13 -107.12 19.45
N VAL A 545 5.61 -108.32 19.77
CA VAL A 545 6.78 -108.90 19.12
C VAL A 545 6.40 -110.17 18.36
N PRO A 546 6.23 -110.12 17.03
CA PRO A 546 5.95 -111.31 16.23
C PRO A 546 7.22 -112.18 16.14
N ALA A 547 7.16 -113.42 16.63
CA ALA A 547 8.30 -114.33 16.60
C ALA A 547 8.40 -115.07 15.25
N ILE A 548 9.60 -115.13 14.65
CA ILE A 548 9.77 -115.79 13.35
C ILE A 548 9.80 -117.33 13.48
N ASN A 549 10.14 -117.85 14.67
CA ASN A 549 10.23 -119.28 14.95
C ASN A 549 8.97 -119.90 15.59
N ILE A 550 7.94 -119.11 15.98
CA ILE A 550 6.63 -119.58 16.52
C ILE A 550 5.47 -118.66 16.07
N GLY A 551 4.23 -119.17 15.92
CA GLY A 551 3.10 -118.35 15.44
C GLY A 551 2.32 -117.63 16.54
N GLY A 552 2.54 -116.32 16.72
CA GLY A 552 1.83 -115.39 17.63
C GLY A 552 2.71 -114.22 18.07
N ASP A 553 2.11 -113.16 18.64
CA ASP A 553 2.82 -111.98 19.14
C ASP A 553 3.22 -112.12 20.62
N LEU A 554 4.49 -111.93 20.93
CA LEU A 554 5.08 -112.01 22.27
C LEU A 554 5.23 -110.62 22.91
N CYS A 555 5.39 -110.57 24.23
CA CYS A 555 5.82 -109.34 24.91
C CYS A 555 7.36 -109.23 24.92
N PRO A 556 7.92 -108.03 25.17
CA PRO A 556 9.36 -107.78 25.11
C PRO A 556 10.22 -108.67 26.02
N ASP A 557 9.70 -109.08 27.18
CA ASP A 557 10.42 -109.94 28.14
C ASP A 557 10.70 -111.36 27.62
N HIS A 558 10.04 -111.79 26.54
CA HIS A 558 10.11 -113.15 26.02
C HIS A 558 10.68 -113.26 24.59
N ALA A 559 11.30 -112.19 24.08
CA ALA A 559 11.85 -112.14 22.73
C ALA A 559 13.31 -111.65 22.72
N SER A 560 14.15 -112.21 21.84
CA SER A 560 15.52 -111.74 21.64
C SER A 560 15.81 -111.50 20.17
N TYR A 561 16.19 -110.27 19.88
CA TYR A 561 16.10 -109.71 18.55
C TYR A 561 17.44 -109.82 17.84
N CYS A 562 17.44 -110.44 16.66
CA CYS A 562 18.53 -110.23 15.71
C CYS A 562 18.15 -109.02 14.85
N SER A 563 18.82 -107.91 15.10
CA SER A 563 18.47 -106.59 14.57
C SER A 563 18.70 -106.39 13.07
N HIS A 564 19.17 -107.41 12.37
CA HIS A 564 19.60 -107.26 10.98
C HIS A 564 18.89 -108.20 10.01
N CYS A 565 18.44 -109.38 10.46
CA CYS A 565 17.44 -110.16 9.71
C CYS A 565 16.01 -109.75 10.08
N ASP A 566 15.89 -108.68 10.88
CA ASP A 566 14.66 -108.12 11.41
C ASP A 566 13.71 -109.19 11.97
N GLY A 567 14.29 -110.01 12.85
CA GLY A 567 13.65 -111.20 13.35
C GLY A 567 13.85 -111.39 14.83
N TYR A 568 12.75 -111.60 15.54
CA TYR A 568 12.78 -112.00 16.93
C TYR A 568 12.94 -113.51 17.02
N HIS A 569 14.06 -113.90 17.63
CA HIS A 569 14.47 -115.26 17.89
C HIS A 569 14.41 -115.54 19.40
N THR A 570 14.65 -116.78 19.76
CA THR A 570 14.95 -117.15 21.15
C THR A 570 16.39 -116.75 21.48
N SER A 571 16.63 -116.30 22.71
CA SER A 571 17.85 -115.67 23.25
C SER A 571 19.22 -116.33 23.02
N ASP A 572 19.32 -117.53 22.42
CA ASP A 572 20.55 -118.34 22.39
C ASP A 572 21.36 -118.29 21.06
N ASN A 573 21.08 -117.39 20.11
CA ASN A 573 21.52 -117.54 18.69
C ASN A 573 22.14 -116.29 17.99
N VAL A 574 22.88 -115.43 18.70
CA VAL A 574 23.38 -114.11 18.22
C VAL A 574 24.77 -113.71 18.80
N GLN A 575 25.54 -112.80 18.15
CA GLN A 575 26.88 -112.28 18.57
C GLN A 575 26.93 -110.74 18.68
N SER A 576 27.70 -110.21 19.65
CA SER A 576 27.65 -108.78 20.01
C SER A 576 28.58 -107.87 19.19
N CYS A 577 28.01 -106.83 18.56
CA CYS A 577 28.71 -105.78 17.83
C CYS A 577 29.61 -104.92 18.74
N HIS A 578 30.82 -104.54 18.28
CA HIS A 578 31.74 -103.72 19.09
C HIS A 578 31.23 -102.31 19.43
N VAL A 579 30.48 -101.68 18.52
CA VAL A 579 29.94 -100.32 18.72
C VAL A 579 28.74 -100.32 19.68
N CYS A 580 27.66 -101.02 19.31
CA CYS A 580 26.41 -100.96 20.07
C CYS A 580 26.22 -102.09 21.08
N GLY A 581 27.11 -103.10 21.10
CA GLY A 581 26.94 -104.30 21.92
C GLY A 581 25.77 -105.19 21.51
N SER A 582 24.98 -104.82 20.49
CA SER A 582 23.79 -105.56 20.09
C SER A 582 24.14 -106.85 19.37
N ASP A 583 23.25 -107.81 19.55
CA ASP A 583 23.42 -109.20 19.20
C ASP A 583 22.91 -109.44 17.77
N ALA A 584 23.83 -109.59 16.82
CA ALA A 584 23.58 -109.81 15.41
C ALA A 584 23.91 -111.25 15.01
N CYS A 585 23.17 -111.82 14.07
CA CYS A 585 23.47 -113.14 13.55
C CYS A 585 24.70 -113.10 12.62
N ALA A 586 25.30 -114.27 12.38
CA ALA A 586 26.57 -114.37 11.67
C ALA A 586 26.56 -113.85 10.21
N ASP A 587 25.39 -113.66 9.61
CA ASP A 587 25.24 -113.13 8.25
C ASP A 587 25.21 -111.58 8.20
N HIS A 588 25.22 -110.90 9.35
CA HIS A 588 25.05 -109.45 9.47
C HIS A 588 26.16 -108.73 10.26
N THR A 589 27.39 -109.20 10.14
CA THR A 589 28.58 -108.65 10.83
C THR A 589 29.78 -108.53 9.89
N SER A 590 30.44 -107.36 9.89
CA SER A 590 31.56 -106.94 9.02
C SER A 590 32.74 -106.34 9.83
N LEU A 591 33.93 -106.13 9.23
CA LEU A 591 35.12 -105.57 9.93
C LEU A 591 35.40 -104.10 9.57
N CYS A 592 35.72 -103.27 10.58
CA CYS A 592 36.08 -101.86 10.39
C CYS A 592 37.51 -101.66 9.86
N ALA A 593 37.70 -100.83 8.82
CA ALA A 593 39.00 -100.60 8.19
C ALA A 593 40.05 -99.87 9.05
N ILE A 594 39.62 -99.07 10.05
CA ILE A 594 40.53 -98.32 10.94
C ILE A 594 40.86 -99.13 12.22
N GLY A 595 39.92 -99.94 12.74
CA GLY A 595 40.03 -100.60 14.05
C GLY A 595 39.95 -102.13 14.06
N GLU A 596 39.72 -102.79 12.93
CA GLU A 596 39.65 -104.27 12.72
C GLU A 596 38.67 -105.05 13.62
N ASN A 597 37.69 -104.41 14.30
CA ASN A 597 36.69 -105.07 15.15
C ASN A 597 35.43 -105.51 14.36
N PRO A 598 34.71 -106.57 14.81
CA PRO A 598 33.43 -106.99 14.22
C PRO A 598 32.30 -106.02 14.61
N VAL A 599 31.64 -105.50 13.59
CA VAL A 599 30.61 -104.47 13.67
C VAL A 599 29.45 -104.90 12.78
N CYS A 600 28.23 -104.80 13.30
CA CYS A 600 27.06 -105.20 12.53
C CYS A 600 26.78 -104.20 11.40
N ASP A 601 26.08 -104.63 10.34
CA ASP A 601 25.98 -103.83 9.11
C ASP A 601 25.36 -102.44 9.33
N THR A 602 24.47 -102.27 10.31
CA THR A 602 23.89 -100.96 10.69
C THR A 602 24.89 -99.99 11.30
N HIS A 603 25.95 -100.49 11.94
CA HIS A 603 27.01 -99.67 12.53
C HIS A 603 28.24 -99.57 11.63
N THR A 604 28.12 -100.01 10.37
CA THR A 604 29.10 -99.72 9.33
C THR A 604 28.64 -98.57 8.44
N LYS A 605 29.57 -97.70 8.09
CA LYS A 605 29.37 -96.60 7.15
C LYS A 605 30.47 -96.68 6.09
N THR A 606 30.15 -96.22 4.88
CA THR A 606 31.14 -96.08 3.82
C THR A 606 31.56 -94.62 3.77
N CYS A 607 32.86 -94.34 3.84
CA CYS A 607 33.34 -92.97 3.69
C CYS A 607 33.13 -92.50 2.24
N GLU A 608 32.47 -91.36 2.03
CA GLU A 608 32.23 -90.84 0.67
C GLU A 608 33.53 -90.45 -0.06
N THR A 609 34.55 -89.97 0.67
CA THR A 609 35.84 -89.58 0.10
C THR A 609 36.70 -90.78 -0.33
N CYS A 610 36.95 -91.76 0.54
CA CYS A 610 37.84 -92.89 0.25
C CYS A 610 37.15 -94.21 -0.12
N ARG A 611 35.84 -94.33 0.12
CA ARG A 611 35.00 -95.53 -0.10
C ARG A 611 35.29 -96.74 0.78
N ASP A 612 36.07 -96.58 1.86
CA ASP A 612 36.31 -97.65 2.82
C ASP A 612 35.17 -97.82 3.82
N THR A 613 34.93 -99.06 4.26
CA THR A 613 33.96 -99.39 5.30
C THR A 613 34.55 -99.16 6.68
N VAL A 614 34.00 -98.19 7.40
CA VAL A 614 34.39 -97.81 8.76
C VAL A 614 33.21 -98.00 9.71
N CYS A 615 33.47 -98.16 11.01
CA CYS A 615 32.38 -98.18 11.98
C CYS A 615 31.87 -96.75 12.26
N THR A 616 30.67 -96.62 12.79
CA THR A 616 30.08 -95.32 13.15
C THR A 616 30.95 -94.51 14.11
N ASP A 617 31.77 -95.15 14.97
CA ASP A 617 32.71 -94.42 15.84
C ASP A 617 33.84 -93.72 15.07
N HIS A 618 34.19 -94.23 13.88
CA HIS A 618 35.21 -93.66 13.00
C HIS A 618 34.60 -93.01 11.75
N ALA A 619 33.30 -92.71 11.79
CA ALA A 619 32.57 -91.99 10.76
C ALA A 619 31.94 -90.75 11.37
N ALA A 620 32.10 -89.59 10.73
CA ALA A 620 31.41 -88.37 11.08
C ALA A 620 30.45 -87.96 9.96
N GLU A 621 29.29 -87.42 10.33
CA GLU A 621 28.33 -86.84 9.40
C GLU A 621 28.86 -85.48 8.93
N CYS A 622 28.73 -85.20 7.64
CA CYS A 622 29.06 -83.90 7.10
C CYS A 622 27.89 -82.94 7.32
N ALA A 623 28.12 -81.77 7.89
CA ALA A 623 27.07 -80.76 8.01
C ALA A 623 26.60 -80.18 6.66
N HIS A 624 27.32 -80.45 5.56
CA HIS A 624 27.02 -79.93 4.23
C HIS A 624 26.37 -80.95 3.27
N CYS A 625 26.64 -82.24 3.43
CA CYS A 625 26.04 -83.28 2.60
C CYS A 625 25.46 -84.39 3.47
N ASP A 626 24.52 -85.15 2.93
CA ASP A 626 23.88 -86.26 3.64
C ASP A 626 24.80 -87.50 3.80
N GLY A 627 26.10 -87.37 3.46
CA GLY A 627 27.10 -88.43 3.46
C GLY A 627 27.95 -88.48 4.73
N CYS A 628 28.53 -89.65 5.01
CA CYS A 628 29.47 -89.82 6.13
C CYS A 628 30.90 -89.88 5.60
N HIS A 629 31.83 -89.26 6.32
CA HIS A 629 33.26 -89.31 6.04
C HIS A 629 33.99 -89.97 7.20
N CYS A 630 35.06 -90.72 6.94
CA CYS A 630 35.86 -91.24 8.04
C CYS A 630 36.61 -90.10 8.74
N THR A 631 37.03 -90.31 9.98
CA THR A 631 37.74 -89.29 10.78
C THR A 631 39.01 -88.74 10.12
N ASP A 632 39.60 -89.46 9.16
CA ASP A 632 40.76 -89.01 8.39
C ASP A 632 40.41 -88.04 7.24
N HIS A 633 39.13 -88.01 6.80
CA HIS A 633 38.62 -87.18 5.70
C HIS A 633 37.57 -86.17 6.18
N THR A 634 37.67 -85.76 7.44
CA THR A 634 36.81 -84.75 8.07
C THR A 634 37.65 -83.60 8.57
N VAL A 635 37.16 -82.38 8.40
CA VAL A 635 37.73 -81.15 8.96
C VAL A 635 36.63 -80.34 9.62
N VAL A 636 36.99 -79.36 10.44
CA VAL A 636 36.03 -78.48 11.13
C VAL A 636 36.07 -77.10 10.47
N CYS A 637 34.90 -76.51 10.20
CA CYS A 637 34.82 -75.15 9.71
C CYS A 637 35.22 -74.16 10.80
N ASP A 638 36.17 -73.26 10.53
CA ASP A 638 36.68 -72.31 11.52
C ASP A 638 35.66 -71.21 11.93
N ILE A 639 34.55 -71.06 11.19
CA ILE A 639 33.49 -70.07 11.46
C ILE A 639 32.36 -70.67 12.31
N CYS A 640 31.67 -71.70 11.81
CA CYS A 640 30.54 -72.30 12.52
C CYS A 640 30.94 -73.47 13.43
N ASN A 641 32.19 -73.94 13.34
CA ASN A 641 32.71 -75.06 14.11
C ASN A 641 32.01 -76.41 13.81
N ASP A 642 31.34 -76.50 12.66
CA ASP A 642 30.71 -77.73 12.18
C ASP A 642 31.73 -78.65 11.49
N THR A 643 31.54 -79.96 11.63
CA THR A 643 32.36 -80.97 10.94
C THR A 643 31.88 -81.17 9.51
N ILE A 644 32.79 -81.07 8.55
CA ILE A 644 32.53 -81.27 7.12
C ILE A 644 33.51 -82.26 6.51
N GLY A 645 33.11 -82.94 5.44
CA GLY A 645 34.03 -83.72 4.63
C GLY A 645 35.11 -82.82 4.03
N SER A 646 36.36 -83.29 4.01
CA SER A 646 37.50 -82.52 3.49
C SER A 646 37.33 -82.06 2.05
N ASP A 647 36.50 -82.74 1.26
CA ASP A 647 36.21 -82.38 -0.13
C ASP A 647 35.24 -81.18 -0.27
N HIS A 648 34.53 -80.80 0.79
CA HIS A 648 33.66 -79.62 0.84
C HIS A 648 34.33 -78.40 1.50
N ALA A 649 35.53 -78.58 2.04
CA ALA A 649 36.28 -77.54 2.70
C ALA A 649 36.95 -76.64 1.66
N THR A 650 36.81 -75.33 1.85
CA THR A 650 37.50 -74.31 1.05
C THR A 650 38.38 -73.49 1.99
N GLU A 651 39.59 -73.17 1.55
CA GLU A 651 40.51 -72.30 2.30
C GLU A 651 40.25 -70.84 1.90
N CYS A 652 40.04 -69.96 2.87
CA CYS A 652 39.90 -68.53 2.62
C CYS A 652 41.21 -67.94 2.09
N THR A 653 41.16 -67.23 0.97
CA THR A 653 42.36 -66.68 0.31
C THR A 653 43.13 -65.66 1.18
N ASP A 654 42.43 -64.91 2.03
CA ASP A 654 43.05 -63.88 2.89
C ASP A 654 43.62 -64.45 4.21
N CYS A 655 42.80 -65.15 4.99
CA CYS A 655 43.20 -65.60 6.33
C CYS A 655 43.69 -67.06 6.41
N GLY A 656 43.44 -67.89 5.39
CA GLY A 656 43.80 -69.32 5.38
C GLY A 656 42.87 -70.21 6.20
N ASP A 657 41.77 -69.67 6.73
CA ASP A 657 40.79 -70.44 7.49
C ASP A 657 40.06 -71.45 6.59
N ILE A 658 39.80 -72.65 7.11
CA ILE A 658 39.03 -73.68 6.45
C ILE A 658 37.55 -73.44 6.71
N VAL A 659 36.80 -73.11 5.66
CA VAL A 659 35.39 -72.76 5.74
C VAL A 659 34.50 -73.73 4.95
N CYS A 660 33.27 -73.90 5.43
CA CYS A 660 32.27 -74.70 4.74
C CYS A 660 31.63 -73.91 3.59
N PRO A 661 30.91 -74.57 2.66
CA PRO A 661 30.32 -73.90 1.50
C PRO A 661 29.25 -72.84 1.83
N ALA A 662 28.72 -72.82 3.06
CA ALA A 662 27.79 -71.80 3.52
C ALA A 662 28.49 -70.53 4.04
N HIS A 663 29.78 -70.59 4.35
CA HIS A 663 30.57 -69.48 4.89
C HIS A 663 31.68 -69.04 3.92
N VAL A 664 31.54 -69.37 2.64
CA VAL A 664 32.45 -68.95 1.59
C VAL A 664 31.68 -68.16 0.53
N GLU A 665 32.22 -67.00 0.19
CA GLU A 665 31.72 -66.11 -0.84
C GLU A 665 32.79 -65.93 -1.91
N THR A 666 32.36 -65.68 -3.15
CA THR A 666 33.28 -65.42 -4.27
C THR A 666 33.28 -63.93 -4.57
N CYS A 667 34.46 -63.30 -4.59
CA CYS A 667 34.58 -61.89 -4.97
C CYS A 667 34.16 -61.72 -6.44
N ALA A 668 33.25 -60.77 -6.71
CA ALA A 668 32.76 -60.51 -8.07
C ALA A 668 33.84 -59.91 -9.00
N ASP A 669 34.88 -59.27 -8.45
CA ASP A 669 36.00 -58.71 -9.24
C ASP A 669 37.13 -59.74 -9.48
N CYS A 670 37.87 -60.11 -8.44
CA CYS A 670 39.02 -61.02 -8.59
C CYS A 670 38.63 -62.50 -8.79
N GLY A 671 37.40 -62.91 -8.44
CA GLY A 671 36.92 -64.29 -8.58
C GLY A 671 37.46 -65.28 -7.54
N ASP A 672 38.24 -64.82 -6.57
CA ASP A 672 38.78 -65.65 -5.49
C ASP A 672 37.75 -65.91 -4.38
N GLN A 673 37.96 -66.99 -3.62
CA GLN A 673 37.07 -67.43 -2.55
C GLN A 673 37.53 -66.90 -1.20
N PHE A 674 36.62 -66.23 -0.49
CA PHE A 674 36.85 -65.61 0.81
C PHE A 674 35.78 -66.06 1.80
N CYS A 675 36.10 -66.05 3.09
CA CYS A 675 35.08 -66.30 4.09
C CYS A 675 34.15 -65.09 4.26
N THR A 676 32.93 -65.30 4.76
CA THR A 676 31.92 -64.23 4.94
C THR A 676 32.38 -63.07 5.83
N ASN A 677 33.46 -63.24 6.61
CA ASN A 677 34.05 -62.16 7.41
C ASN A 677 34.98 -61.25 6.60
N HIS A 678 35.52 -61.72 5.47
CA HIS A 678 36.46 -61.00 4.59
C HIS A 678 35.81 -60.51 3.29
N THR A 679 34.48 -60.59 3.19
CA THR A 679 33.70 -60.00 2.09
C THR A 679 32.68 -59.00 2.60
N THR A 680 32.31 -58.03 1.75
CA THR A 680 31.20 -57.11 1.98
C THR A 680 30.58 -56.68 0.64
N THR A 681 29.43 -56.00 0.69
CA THR A 681 28.64 -55.66 -0.50
C THR A 681 28.90 -54.25 -1.01
N CYS A 682 28.99 -54.09 -2.34
CA CYS A 682 28.95 -52.77 -2.98
C CYS A 682 27.54 -52.15 -2.85
N VAL A 683 27.46 -50.88 -2.42
CA VAL A 683 26.19 -50.14 -2.27
C VAL A 683 25.45 -49.92 -3.59
N ASP A 684 26.17 -49.82 -4.70
CA ASP A 684 25.61 -49.48 -6.01
C ASP A 684 25.07 -50.71 -6.76
N CYS A 685 25.78 -51.86 -6.74
CA CYS A 685 25.35 -53.08 -7.46
C CYS A 685 24.84 -54.22 -6.58
N GLY A 686 25.14 -54.21 -5.28
CA GLY A 686 24.73 -55.26 -4.33
C GLY A 686 25.51 -56.57 -4.41
N GLU A 687 26.54 -56.67 -5.27
CA GLU A 687 27.40 -57.85 -5.36
C GLU A 687 28.44 -57.91 -4.22
N GLN A 688 28.98 -59.12 -3.94
CA GLN A 688 29.97 -59.39 -2.89
C GLN A 688 31.39 -59.19 -3.40
N PHE A 689 32.22 -58.48 -2.64
CA PHE A 689 33.63 -58.24 -2.95
C PHE A 689 34.50 -58.45 -1.71
N CYS A 690 35.78 -58.74 -1.89
CA CYS A 690 36.74 -58.71 -0.80
C CYS A 690 37.05 -57.24 -0.41
N TYR A 691 37.61 -57.02 0.78
CA TYR A 691 37.94 -55.65 1.23
C TYR A 691 39.01 -54.95 0.38
N ASP A 692 39.86 -55.70 -0.31
CA ASP A 692 40.92 -55.12 -1.16
C ASP A 692 40.37 -54.58 -2.50
N ASP A 693 39.27 -55.16 -3.00
CA ASP A 693 38.61 -54.76 -4.27
C ASP A 693 37.46 -53.75 -4.03
N LEU A 694 37.40 -53.15 -2.85
CA LEU A 694 36.41 -52.15 -2.46
C LEU A 694 37.07 -50.87 -1.95
N THR A 695 36.48 -49.75 -2.32
CA THR A 695 36.85 -48.44 -1.80
C THR A 695 35.69 -47.82 -1.02
N ASN A 696 36.03 -47.00 -0.03
CA ASN A 696 35.06 -46.28 0.79
C ASN A 696 34.75 -44.92 0.15
N CYS A 697 33.47 -44.63 -0.09
CA CYS A 697 33.06 -43.31 -0.57
C CYS A 697 33.45 -42.23 0.47
N ALA A 698 34.17 -41.20 0.05
CA ALA A 698 34.63 -40.15 0.96
C ALA A 698 33.50 -39.35 1.63
N GLU A 699 32.29 -39.33 1.05
CA GLU A 699 31.12 -38.62 1.57
C GLU A 699 30.25 -39.49 2.50
N CYS A 700 29.73 -40.63 2.02
CA CYS A 700 28.78 -41.45 2.78
C CYS A 700 29.42 -42.60 3.57
N HIS A 701 30.72 -42.81 3.40
CA HIS A 701 31.50 -43.90 3.99
C HIS A 701 31.00 -45.33 3.71
N ASN A 702 30.19 -45.52 2.66
CA ASN A 702 29.77 -46.84 2.20
C ASN A 702 30.80 -47.45 1.23
N TRP A 703 30.86 -48.78 1.19
CA TRP A 703 31.74 -49.53 0.29
C TRP A 703 31.19 -49.51 -1.15
N THR A 704 32.05 -49.21 -2.11
CA THR A 704 31.76 -49.25 -3.54
C THR A 704 32.90 -49.96 -4.28
N CYS A 705 32.58 -50.70 -5.32
CA CYS A 705 33.58 -51.40 -6.14
C CYS A 705 34.20 -50.43 -7.14
N ASP A 706 35.35 -50.79 -7.70
CA ASP A 706 36.10 -49.92 -8.61
C ASP A 706 35.26 -49.40 -9.79
N ASP A 707 34.40 -50.24 -10.36
CA ASP A 707 33.50 -49.88 -11.48
C ASP A 707 32.44 -48.82 -11.12
N HIS A 708 32.02 -48.75 -9.85
CA HIS A 708 31.03 -47.78 -9.36
C HIS A 708 31.67 -46.65 -8.55
N SER A 709 32.99 -46.70 -8.38
CA SER A 709 33.79 -45.64 -7.81
C SER A 709 34.21 -44.65 -8.88
N THR A 710 34.15 -43.38 -8.54
CA THR A 710 34.58 -42.30 -9.43
C THR A 710 35.47 -41.34 -8.67
N THR A 711 36.52 -40.87 -9.32
CA THR A 711 37.48 -39.95 -8.71
C THR A 711 37.10 -38.52 -9.02
N CYS A 712 36.92 -37.70 -7.99
CA CYS A 712 36.70 -36.27 -8.18
C CYS A 712 37.98 -35.60 -8.70
N SER A 713 37.87 -34.87 -9.81
CA SER A 713 39.02 -34.22 -10.46
C SER A 713 39.61 -33.04 -9.66
N GLU A 714 38.90 -32.54 -8.63
CA GLU A 714 39.36 -31.46 -7.74
C GLU A 714 40.11 -32.00 -6.52
N CYS A 715 39.42 -32.78 -5.67
CA CYS A 715 40.00 -33.28 -4.43
C CYS A 715 40.79 -34.58 -4.61
N GLY A 716 40.58 -35.32 -5.70
CA GLY A 716 41.22 -36.61 -5.97
C GLY A 716 40.67 -37.78 -5.15
N GLU A 717 39.59 -37.56 -4.41
CA GLU A 717 38.95 -38.59 -3.58
C GLU A 717 37.96 -39.43 -4.38
N GLN A 718 37.69 -40.65 -3.90
CA GLN A 718 36.78 -41.60 -4.54
C GLN A 718 35.37 -41.46 -3.96
N HIS A 719 34.38 -41.40 -4.85
CA HIS A 719 32.97 -41.26 -4.51
C HIS A 719 32.14 -42.30 -5.27
N CYS A 720 31.07 -42.79 -4.64
CA CYS A 720 30.10 -43.66 -5.31
C CYS A 720 29.28 -42.87 -6.35
N SER A 721 28.62 -43.59 -7.24
CA SER A 721 27.88 -43.02 -8.38
C SER A 721 26.83 -41.96 -8.01
N SER A 722 26.24 -42.04 -6.81
CA SER A 722 25.25 -41.08 -6.31
C SER A 722 25.85 -39.79 -5.73
N HIS A 723 27.14 -39.78 -5.39
CA HIS A 723 27.84 -38.64 -4.79
C HIS A 723 28.86 -38.01 -5.75
N SER A 724 28.79 -38.38 -7.02
CA SER A 724 29.54 -37.75 -8.10
C SER A 724 28.62 -37.36 -9.25
N THR A 725 29.06 -36.36 -10.00
CA THR A 725 28.41 -35.82 -11.20
C THR A 725 29.49 -35.44 -12.22
N THR A 726 29.09 -35.09 -13.43
CA THR A 726 30.01 -34.72 -14.51
C THR A 726 29.70 -33.31 -14.98
N CYS A 727 30.74 -32.49 -15.16
CA CYS A 727 30.55 -31.16 -15.72
C CYS A 727 30.03 -31.25 -17.17
N ALA A 728 28.93 -30.57 -17.47
CA ALA A 728 28.33 -30.56 -18.80
C ALA A 728 29.23 -29.95 -19.89
N GLU A 729 30.18 -29.09 -19.51
CA GLU A 729 31.09 -28.44 -20.47
C GLU A 729 32.38 -29.25 -20.74
N CYS A 730 33.14 -29.60 -19.70
CA CYS A 730 34.41 -30.33 -19.89
C CYS A 730 34.31 -31.85 -19.77
N GLY A 731 33.23 -32.38 -19.19
CA GLY A 731 33.04 -33.80 -18.93
C GLY A 731 33.81 -34.34 -17.73
N ASP A 732 34.53 -33.49 -16.97
CA ASP A 732 35.27 -33.93 -15.79
C ASP A 732 34.30 -34.38 -14.68
N THR A 733 34.61 -35.52 -14.06
CA THR A 733 33.87 -36.01 -12.89
C THR A 733 34.23 -35.21 -11.64
N ARG A 734 33.21 -34.80 -10.89
CA ARG A 734 33.29 -34.01 -9.65
C ARG A 734 32.40 -34.66 -8.59
N CYS A 735 32.76 -34.54 -7.32
CA CYS A 735 31.82 -34.85 -6.26
C CYS A 735 30.75 -33.76 -6.17
N ILE A 736 29.59 -34.09 -5.60
CA ILE A 736 28.47 -33.15 -5.46
C ILE A 736 28.83 -31.84 -4.72
N THR A 737 29.87 -31.86 -3.88
CA THR A 737 30.37 -30.70 -3.14
C THR A 737 31.27 -29.77 -3.96
N HIS A 738 31.89 -30.28 -5.04
CA HIS A 738 32.75 -29.50 -5.95
C HIS A 738 32.12 -29.29 -7.33
N ALA A 739 30.87 -29.72 -7.51
CA ALA A 739 30.03 -29.35 -8.63
C ALA A 739 29.14 -28.17 -8.24
N THR A 740 28.78 -27.35 -9.21
CA THR A 740 27.86 -26.23 -9.00
C THR A 740 26.88 -26.22 -10.16
N GLU A 741 25.60 -26.10 -9.84
CA GLU A 741 24.51 -26.11 -10.82
C GLU A 741 24.37 -24.73 -11.47
N CYS A 742 24.12 -24.69 -12.79
CA CYS A 742 23.67 -23.46 -13.44
C CYS A 742 22.16 -23.29 -13.27
N LEU A 743 21.72 -22.21 -12.64
CA LEU A 743 20.30 -21.99 -12.28
C LEU A 743 19.35 -21.79 -13.48
N HIS A 744 19.87 -21.64 -14.70
CA HIS A 744 19.04 -21.52 -15.91
C HIS A 744 18.81 -22.85 -16.65
N CYS A 745 19.72 -23.82 -16.52
CA CYS A 745 19.56 -25.13 -17.18
C CYS A 745 19.45 -26.32 -16.23
N GLY A 746 19.86 -26.17 -14.97
CA GLY A 746 19.86 -27.26 -13.98
C GLY A 746 20.98 -28.29 -14.21
N ASP A 747 21.92 -28.03 -15.12
CA ASP A 747 23.08 -28.90 -15.34
C ASP A 747 24.23 -28.53 -14.39
N ASP A 748 25.03 -29.53 -14.01
CA ASP A 748 26.21 -29.37 -13.16
C ASP A 748 27.45 -28.93 -13.96
N TYR A 749 28.22 -28.01 -13.39
CA TYR A 749 29.46 -27.49 -13.95
C TYR A 749 30.59 -27.47 -12.92
N CYS A 750 31.83 -27.45 -13.41
CA CYS A 750 32.96 -27.07 -12.59
C CYS A 750 32.91 -25.57 -12.29
N PRO A 751 33.41 -25.11 -11.13
CA PRO A 751 33.42 -23.68 -10.78
C PRO A 751 34.13 -22.78 -11.81
N ILE A 752 35.02 -23.34 -12.63
CA ILE A 752 35.73 -22.62 -13.69
C ILE A 752 34.92 -22.41 -14.99
N HIS A 753 33.84 -23.17 -15.19
CA HIS A 753 32.94 -23.08 -16.35
C HIS A 753 31.65 -22.32 -16.01
N LEU A 754 31.62 -21.71 -14.83
CA LEU A 754 30.56 -20.82 -14.38
C LEU A 754 31.14 -19.44 -14.18
N ASP A 755 30.42 -18.44 -14.67
CA ASP A 755 30.58 -17.06 -14.26
C ASP A 755 29.47 -16.72 -13.25
N ALA A 756 29.63 -15.62 -12.52
CA ALA A 756 28.55 -15.05 -11.72
C ALA A 756 27.88 -13.93 -12.50
N CYS A 757 26.55 -13.85 -12.45
CA CYS A 757 25.84 -12.70 -13.01
C CYS A 757 26.13 -11.43 -12.19
N ASP A 758 26.58 -10.35 -12.82
CA ASP A 758 26.91 -9.09 -12.14
C ASP A 758 25.69 -8.40 -11.46
N HIS A 759 24.45 -8.87 -11.70
CA HIS A 759 23.22 -8.32 -11.10
C HIS A 759 22.65 -9.13 -9.94
N CYS A 760 22.67 -10.47 -10.03
CA CYS A 760 22.07 -11.36 -9.02
C CYS A 760 23.06 -12.32 -8.37
N ASP A 761 24.34 -12.30 -8.77
CA ASP A 761 25.41 -13.22 -8.37
C ASP A 761 25.14 -14.71 -8.70
N ASP A 762 24.08 -15.00 -9.47
CA ASP A 762 23.71 -16.37 -9.82
C ASP A 762 24.78 -17.04 -10.73
N PRO A 763 25.12 -18.32 -10.49
CA PRO A 763 26.05 -19.07 -11.32
C PRO A 763 25.46 -19.37 -12.70
N ILE A 764 26.14 -18.90 -13.74
CA ILE A 764 25.70 -19.03 -15.13
C ILE A 764 26.77 -19.71 -15.98
N CYS A 765 26.36 -20.69 -16.78
CA CYS A 765 27.25 -21.37 -17.71
C CYS A 765 27.49 -20.53 -18.96
N SER A 766 28.52 -20.90 -19.72
CA SER A 766 28.95 -20.19 -20.93
C SER A 766 27.86 -19.97 -22.00
N THR A 767 26.81 -20.80 -22.04
CA THR A 767 25.69 -20.63 -22.98
C THR A 767 24.60 -19.67 -22.49
N HIS A 768 24.47 -19.48 -21.18
CA HIS A 768 23.53 -18.52 -20.57
C HIS A 768 24.20 -17.21 -20.18
N ARG A 769 25.47 -17.07 -20.54
CA ARG A 769 26.28 -15.88 -20.38
C ARG A 769 25.98 -14.89 -21.50
N ASN A 770 25.48 -13.72 -21.14
CA ASN A 770 25.35 -12.57 -22.05
C ASN A 770 26.30 -11.46 -21.61
N ASP A 771 26.89 -10.76 -22.58
CA ASP A 771 27.72 -9.59 -22.33
C ASP A 771 26.95 -8.33 -22.69
N CYS A 772 26.90 -7.36 -21.78
CA CYS A 772 26.33 -6.06 -22.10
C CYS A 772 27.21 -5.33 -23.12
N THR A 773 26.64 -4.91 -24.25
CA THR A 773 27.37 -4.19 -25.31
C THR A 773 27.88 -2.82 -24.85
N ALA A 774 27.25 -2.20 -23.84
CA ALA A 774 27.61 -0.88 -23.34
C ALA A 774 28.70 -0.90 -22.26
N CYS A 775 28.58 -1.78 -21.27
CA CYS A 775 29.48 -1.80 -20.10
C CYS A 775 30.34 -3.08 -19.97
N ASP A 776 30.21 -4.03 -20.90
CA ASP A 776 30.90 -5.33 -20.92
C ASP A 776 30.65 -6.20 -19.67
N THR A 777 29.61 -5.91 -18.88
CA THR A 777 29.21 -6.74 -17.72
C THR A 777 28.62 -8.06 -18.17
N THR A 778 28.86 -9.09 -17.36
CA THR A 778 28.37 -10.44 -17.61
C THR A 778 27.05 -10.64 -16.89
N VAL A 779 25.98 -10.88 -17.65
CA VAL A 779 24.61 -10.97 -17.14
C VAL A 779 23.93 -12.25 -17.62
N CYS A 780 23.01 -12.74 -16.79
CA CYS A 780 22.20 -13.90 -17.14
C CYS A 780 21.08 -13.53 -18.14
N PRO A 781 20.37 -14.52 -18.73
CA PRO A 781 19.33 -14.25 -19.72
C PRO A 781 18.15 -13.42 -19.18
N ASP A 782 17.86 -13.52 -17.88
CA ASP A 782 16.77 -12.75 -17.26
C ASP A 782 17.15 -11.27 -17.05
N HIS A 783 18.46 -10.98 -16.94
CA HIS A 783 19.01 -9.63 -16.82
C HIS A 783 19.60 -9.09 -18.13
N ALA A 784 19.34 -9.77 -19.26
CA ALA A 784 19.77 -9.38 -20.59
C ALA A 784 18.55 -9.03 -21.46
N ARG A 785 18.63 -7.94 -22.21
CA ARG A 785 17.59 -7.54 -23.16
C ARG A 785 18.20 -7.01 -24.45
N ASP A 786 17.57 -7.32 -25.57
CA ASP A 786 18.00 -6.83 -26.88
C ASP A 786 17.36 -5.49 -27.21
N CYS A 787 18.15 -4.52 -27.66
CA CYS A 787 17.63 -3.25 -28.14
C CYS A 787 16.82 -3.47 -29.44
N THR A 788 15.58 -3.00 -29.48
CA THR A 788 14.68 -3.16 -30.63
C THR A 788 15.19 -2.46 -31.90
N HIS A 789 16.03 -1.44 -31.75
CA HIS A 789 16.58 -0.68 -32.88
C HIS A 789 17.86 -1.30 -33.45
N CYS A 790 18.89 -1.54 -32.63
CA CYS A 790 20.17 -2.07 -33.11
C CYS A 790 20.28 -3.60 -33.06
N GLY A 791 19.45 -4.28 -32.24
CA GLY A 791 19.46 -5.73 -32.06
C GLY A 791 20.60 -6.26 -31.19
N GLU A 792 21.41 -5.37 -30.60
CA GLU A 792 22.48 -5.74 -29.68
C GLU A 792 21.93 -5.95 -28.25
N THR A 793 22.62 -6.78 -27.47
CA THR A 793 22.21 -7.16 -26.11
C THR A 793 22.80 -6.20 -25.06
N PHE A 794 21.98 -5.80 -24.10
CA PHE A 794 22.34 -4.91 -23.00
C PHE A 794 21.84 -5.47 -21.67
N CYS A 795 22.49 -5.08 -20.57
CA CYS A 795 21.98 -5.36 -19.24
C CYS A 795 20.76 -4.48 -18.93
N VAL A 796 20.03 -4.81 -17.86
CA VAL A 796 18.85 -4.05 -17.42
C VAL A 796 19.15 -2.60 -17.04
N ASP A 797 20.40 -2.27 -16.69
CA ASP A 797 20.81 -0.90 -16.35
C ASP A 797 21.11 -0.02 -17.57
N ASP A 798 21.58 -0.61 -18.68
CA ASP A 798 21.97 0.11 -19.91
C ASP A 798 20.86 0.08 -21.00
N ILE A 799 19.65 -0.28 -20.60
CA ILE A 799 18.49 -0.37 -21.49
C ILE A 799 17.28 0.30 -20.86
N VAL A 800 16.55 1.05 -21.68
CA VAL A 800 15.35 1.79 -21.26
C VAL A 800 14.16 1.37 -22.11
N GLU A 801 12.96 1.46 -21.55
CA GLU A 801 11.72 1.15 -22.26
C GLU A 801 11.08 2.42 -22.81
N CYS A 802 10.60 2.38 -24.05
CA CYS A 802 9.86 3.50 -24.60
C CYS A 802 8.51 3.64 -23.90
N ALA A 803 8.21 4.83 -23.37
CA ALA A 803 6.98 5.11 -22.63
C ALA A 803 5.65 4.89 -23.42
N HIS A 804 5.70 4.69 -24.74
CA HIS A 804 4.51 4.50 -25.58
C HIS A 804 4.34 3.10 -26.14
N CYS A 805 5.41 2.31 -26.28
CA CYS A 805 5.31 0.94 -26.80
C CYS A 805 5.94 -0.12 -25.90
N GLU A 806 6.54 0.29 -24.78
CA GLU A 806 7.15 -0.57 -23.77
C GLU A 806 8.23 -1.50 -24.36
N GLN A 807 8.72 -1.17 -25.56
CA GLN A 807 9.79 -1.93 -26.21
C GLN A 807 11.15 -1.41 -25.70
N PRO A 808 12.13 -2.30 -25.52
CA PRO A 808 13.45 -1.96 -25.01
C PRO A 808 14.33 -1.29 -26.07
N TYR A 809 15.06 -0.25 -25.67
CA TYR A 809 16.05 0.49 -26.47
C TYR A 809 17.26 0.81 -25.60
N CYS A 810 18.47 0.73 -26.16
CA CYS A 810 19.66 1.21 -25.45
C CYS A 810 19.66 2.74 -25.36
N ASP A 811 20.43 3.28 -24.42
CA ASP A 811 20.55 4.74 -24.19
C ASP A 811 20.99 5.53 -25.43
N THR A 812 21.66 4.89 -26.39
CA THR A 812 22.08 5.55 -27.64
C THR A 812 20.94 5.67 -28.64
N ASP A 813 20.03 4.69 -28.67
CA ASP A 813 18.92 4.62 -29.63
C ASP A 813 17.63 5.19 -29.06
N ALA A 814 17.48 5.23 -27.74
CA ALA A 814 16.43 5.96 -27.06
C ALA A 814 16.68 7.47 -27.14
N LEU A 815 15.62 8.23 -27.36
CA LEU A 815 15.61 9.68 -27.27
C LEU A 815 14.87 10.08 -25.99
N THR A 816 15.16 11.25 -25.45
CA THR A 816 14.45 11.78 -24.30
C THR A 816 13.42 12.81 -24.77
N CYS A 817 12.18 12.72 -24.27
CA CYS A 817 11.22 13.80 -24.46
C CYS A 817 11.68 15.02 -23.67
N ASP A 818 11.89 16.16 -24.33
CA ASP A 818 12.34 17.41 -23.71
C ASP A 818 11.25 18.03 -22.81
N THR A 819 10.00 17.57 -22.88
CA THR A 819 8.86 18.06 -22.09
C THR A 819 8.63 17.24 -20.81
N CYS A 820 8.46 15.92 -20.92
CA CYS A 820 8.20 15.06 -19.76
C CYS A 820 9.42 14.28 -19.23
N GLY A 821 10.55 14.29 -19.95
CA GLY A 821 11.77 13.57 -19.56
C GLY A 821 11.75 12.06 -19.84
N ASN A 822 10.64 11.51 -20.34
CA ASN A 822 10.51 10.08 -20.59
C ASN A 822 11.31 9.62 -21.83
N ALA A 823 11.84 8.39 -21.78
CA ALA A 823 12.47 7.75 -22.92
C ALA A 823 11.44 7.41 -24.02
N VAL A 824 11.77 7.79 -25.25
CA VAL A 824 10.96 7.59 -26.44
C VAL A 824 11.80 7.01 -27.58
N CYS A 825 11.26 6.00 -28.26
CA CYS A 825 11.97 5.41 -29.38
C CYS A 825 11.93 6.33 -30.62
N PRO A 826 12.83 6.11 -31.60
CA PRO A 826 12.91 6.96 -32.80
C PRO A 826 11.61 7.05 -33.61
N SER A 827 10.72 6.06 -33.53
CA SER A 827 9.43 6.10 -34.24
C SER A 827 8.35 6.91 -33.53
N HIS A 828 8.45 7.08 -32.20
CA HIS A 828 7.51 7.88 -31.41
C HIS A 828 8.06 9.28 -31.10
N ALA A 829 9.36 9.49 -31.26
CA ALA A 829 9.97 10.81 -31.20
C ALA A 829 9.48 11.71 -32.34
N SER A 830 8.87 12.83 -31.96
CA SER A 830 8.47 13.92 -32.87
C SER A 830 9.29 15.16 -32.58
N GLN A 831 9.46 16.06 -33.55
CA GLN A 831 10.18 17.32 -33.35
C GLN A 831 9.22 18.49 -33.34
N CYS A 832 9.36 19.40 -32.38
CA CYS A 832 8.64 20.65 -32.39
C CYS A 832 8.98 21.45 -33.66
N GLY A 833 7.94 21.89 -34.39
CA GLY A 833 8.10 22.64 -35.64
C GLY A 833 8.82 23.98 -35.52
N ASP A 834 8.93 24.53 -34.31
CA ASP A 834 9.56 25.84 -34.06
C ASP A 834 10.97 25.70 -33.46
N CYS A 835 11.08 25.09 -32.27
CA CYS A 835 12.37 24.96 -31.58
C CYS A 835 13.16 23.68 -31.92
N GLY A 836 12.55 22.69 -32.58
CA GLY A 836 13.18 21.43 -32.94
C GLY A 836 13.42 20.45 -31.78
N SER A 837 12.88 20.74 -30.58
CA SER A 837 12.95 19.85 -29.42
C SER A 837 12.30 18.49 -29.71
N VAL A 838 12.84 17.43 -29.12
CA VAL A 838 12.27 16.09 -29.23
C VAL A 838 11.10 16.00 -28.24
N THR A 839 9.95 15.59 -28.74
CA THR A 839 8.70 15.47 -27.99
C THR A 839 8.11 14.09 -28.19
N CYS A 840 7.38 13.62 -27.19
CA CYS A 840 6.61 12.39 -27.30
C CYS A 840 5.24 12.67 -27.96
N PRO A 841 4.51 11.62 -28.41
CA PRO A 841 3.19 11.79 -29.00
C PRO A 841 2.15 12.45 -28.08
N ASP A 842 2.31 12.36 -26.76
CA ASP A 842 1.39 12.97 -25.79
C ASP A 842 1.71 14.47 -25.53
N ASP A 843 2.98 14.87 -25.70
CA ASP A 843 3.46 16.24 -25.47
C ASP A 843 3.51 17.07 -26.76
N ILE A 844 2.98 16.56 -27.87
CA ILE A 844 2.96 17.27 -29.15
C ILE A 844 1.54 17.57 -29.62
N THR A 845 1.23 18.86 -29.78
CA THR A 845 -0.08 19.32 -30.25
C THR A 845 0.04 19.89 -31.67
N LYS A 846 -0.94 19.61 -32.54
CA LYS A 846 -0.94 20.13 -33.93
C LYS A 846 -1.69 21.45 -34.00
N CYS A 847 -1.10 22.43 -34.68
CA CYS A 847 -1.81 23.66 -35.03
C CYS A 847 -2.94 23.36 -36.04
N THR A 848 -4.13 23.88 -35.74
CA THR A 848 -5.36 23.72 -36.52
C THR A 848 -5.23 24.22 -37.97
N VAL A 849 -4.34 25.20 -38.22
CA VAL A 849 -4.16 25.82 -39.54
C VAL A 849 -3.07 25.14 -40.36
N CYS A 850 -1.83 25.11 -39.85
CA CYS A 850 -0.69 24.65 -40.65
C CYS A 850 -0.49 23.13 -40.64
N ASN A 851 -0.90 22.44 -39.57
CA ASN A 851 -0.91 20.97 -39.43
C ASN A 851 0.41 20.24 -39.80
N ALA A 852 1.54 20.94 -39.90
CA ALA A 852 2.70 20.44 -40.64
C ALA A 852 3.75 19.69 -39.79
N SER A 853 3.78 19.92 -38.48
CA SER A 853 4.91 19.44 -37.65
C SER A 853 4.58 19.12 -36.20
N GLY A 854 3.43 19.58 -35.68
CA GLY A 854 3.21 19.54 -34.24
C GLY A 854 4.16 20.49 -33.49
N TYR A 855 3.75 20.89 -32.29
CA TYR A 855 4.42 21.90 -31.49
C TYR A 855 4.39 21.45 -30.04
N CYS A 856 5.49 21.68 -29.31
CA CYS A 856 5.54 21.45 -27.87
C CYS A 856 4.65 22.46 -27.12
N PRO A 857 4.34 22.24 -25.84
CA PRO A 857 3.42 23.08 -25.08
C PRO A 857 3.82 24.57 -25.04
N ASP A 858 5.12 24.88 -25.10
CA ASP A 858 5.62 26.26 -25.08
C ASP A 858 5.38 27.02 -26.40
N HIS A 859 5.22 26.32 -27.53
CA HIS A 859 5.09 26.92 -28.86
C HIS A 859 3.68 26.75 -29.47
N ILE A 860 2.71 26.35 -28.64
CA ILE A 860 1.31 26.21 -29.02
C ILE A 860 0.41 26.82 -27.94
N ALA A 861 -0.58 27.59 -28.35
CA ALA A 861 -1.54 28.19 -27.44
C ALA A 861 -2.96 28.06 -27.99
N GLN A 862 -3.95 28.24 -27.12
CA GLN A 862 -5.36 28.19 -27.50
C GLN A 862 -5.89 29.58 -27.81
N CYS A 863 -6.76 29.66 -28.80
CA CYS A 863 -7.52 30.89 -29.05
C CYS A 863 -8.59 31.08 -27.96
N TYR A 864 -8.69 32.29 -27.40
CA TYR A 864 -9.66 32.64 -26.36
C TYR A 864 -11.12 32.38 -26.77
N ASP A 865 -11.50 32.74 -28.00
CA ASP A 865 -12.88 32.65 -28.46
C ASP A 865 -13.30 31.22 -28.88
N CYS A 866 -12.49 30.48 -29.66
CA CYS A 866 -12.84 29.13 -30.13
C CYS A 866 -12.24 27.97 -29.34
N GLY A 867 -11.21 28.19 -28.51
CA GLY A 867 -10.52 27.15 -27.72
C GLY A 867 -9.62 26.20 -28.51
N GLU A 868 -9.56 26.35 -29.84
CA GLU A 868 -8.71 25.51 -30.70
C GLU A 868 -7.22 25.89 -30.58
N ALA A 869 -6.33 24.95 -30.88
CA ALA A 869 -4.89 25.10 -30.70
C ALA A 869 -4.18 25.65 -31.96
N PHE A 870 -3.32 26.65 -31.78
CA PHE A 870 -2.60 27.34 -32.84
C PHE A 870 -1.14 27.61 -32.44
N CYS A 871 -0.23 27.55 -33.41
CA CYS A 871 1.13 28.03 -33.19
C CYS A 871 1.16 29.57 -33.15
N ALA A 872 2.23 30.14 -32.62
CA ALA A 872 2.38 31.59 -32.45
C ALA A 872 2.12 32.39 -33.74
N ASP A 873 2.54 31.88 -34.90
CA ASP A 873 2.32 32.53 -36.20
C ASP A 873 0.83 32.70 -36.60
N HIS A 874 -0.09 31.95 -36.00
CA HIS A 874 -1.54 32.00 -36.30
C HIS A 874 -2.37 32.58 -35.15
N LEU A 875 -1.71 33.20 -34.17
CA LEU A 875 -2.34 33.90 -33.06
C LEU A 875 -1.97 35.39 -33.10
N LEU A 876 -2.91 36.20 -32.62
CA LEU A 876 -2.79 37.64 -32.47
C LEU A 876 -3.05 37.98 -31.01
N ASP A 877 -2.37 39.00 -30.50
CA ASP A 877 -2.66 39.56 -29.19
C ASP A 877 -4.01 40.30 -29.25
N CYS A 878 -4.93 40.00 -28.34
CA CYS A 878 -6.12 40.81 -28.16
C CYS A 878 -5.71 42.17 -27.57
N ALA A 879 -6.09 43.28 -28.18
CA ALA A 879 -5.77 44.60 -27.62
C ALA A 879 -6.59 44.96 -26.36
N GLY A 880 -7.57 44.14 -25.99
CA GLY A 880 -8.49 44.38 -24.87
C GLY A 880 -8.23 43.55 -23.62
N CYS A 881 -7.44 42.48 -23.73
CA CYS A 881 -7.05 41.60 -22.62
C CYS A 881 -5.67 40.99 -22.91
N ASP A 882 -5.13 40.22 -21.97
CA ASP A 882 -3.84 39.56 -22.15
C ASP A 882 -3.95 38.22 -22.91
N ASP A 883 -5.13 37.90 -23.48
CA ASP A 883 -5.39 36.64 -24.17
C ASP A 883 -5.08 36.69 -25.67
N LEU A 884 -4.80 35.51 -26.23
CA LEU A 884 -4.51 35.33 -27.66
C LEU A 884 -5.77 34.92 -28.43
N ILE A 885 -5.90 35.43 -29.65
CA ILE A 885 -7.02 35.13 -30.55
C ILE A 885 -6.51 34.68 -31.90
N CYS A 886 -7.19 33.74 -32.54
CA CYS A 886 -6.85 33.35 -33.90
C CYS A 886 -7.28 34.43 -34.91
N GLU A 887 -6.63 34.47 -36.07
CA GLU A 887 -6.99 35.44 -37.12
C GLU A 887 -8.45 35.36 -37.57
N ALA A 888 -9.09 34.18 -37.44
CA ALA A 888 -10.48 33.99 -37.83
C ALA A 888 -11.47 34.62 -36.85
N ASP A 889 -11.13 34.66 -35.56
CA ASP A 889 -11.96 35.22 -34.49
C ASP A 889 -11.61 36.69 -34.19
N ALA A 890 -10.51 37.21 -34.73
CA ALA A 890 -10.08 38.58 -34.53
C ALA A 890 -11.01 39.61 -35.21
N VAL A 891 -11.64 40.44 -34.40
CA VAL A 891 -12.49 41.57 -34.81
C VAL A 891 -11.72 42.87 -34.66
N HIS A 892 -11.68 43.71 -35.70
CA HIS A 892 -10.95 44.98 -35.65
C HIS A 892 -11.87 46.12 -35.20
N CYS A 893 -11.44 46.89 -34.21
CA CYS A 893 -12.19 48.09 -33.79
C CYS A 893 -12.18 49.14 -34.91
N THR A 894 -13.34 49.72 -35.21
CA THR A 894 -13.48 50.75 -36.27
C THR A 894 -12.70 52.03 -35.96
N ASP A 895 -12.52 52.36 -34.68
CA ASP A 895 -11.89 53.61 -34.25
C ASP A 895 -10.36 53.50 -34.12
N CYS A 896 -9.82 52.41 -33.56
CA CYS A 896 -8.37 52.22 -33.38
C CYS A 896 -7.70 51.18 -34.30
N ASP A 897 -8.48 50.43 -35.09
CA ASP A 897 -8.02 49.41 -36.05
C ASP A 897 -7.15 48.30 -35.42
N GLN A 898 -7.23 48.12 -34.10
CA GLN A 898 -6.57 47.03 -33.39
C GLN A 898 -7.45 45.77 -33.36
N PRO A 899 -6.85 44.57 -33.36
CA PRO A 899 -7.59 43.31 -33.24
C PRO A 899 -8.04 43.07 -31.79
N PHE A 900 -9.27 42.61 -31.63
CA PHE A 900 -9.88 42.25 -30.36
C PHE A 900 -10.61 40.92 -30.51
N ALA A 901 -10.76 40.18 -29.40
CA ALA A 901 -11.73 39.10 -29.33
C ALA A 901 -13.13 39.65 -29.59
N ALA A 902 -14.01 38.86 -30.19
CA ALA A 902 -15.36 39.29 -30.51
C ALA A 902 -16.12 39.74 -29.25
N SER A 903 -15.82 39.10 -28.11
CA SER A 903 -16.36 39.42 -26.78
C SER A 903 -15.98 40.80 -26.24
N HIS A 904 -14.88 41.41 -26.72
CA HIS A 904 -14.39 42.72 -26.29
C HIS A 904 -14.80 43.87 -27.23
N THR A 905 -15.69 43.60 -28.19
CA THR A 905 -16.23 44.60 -29.10
C THR A 905 -17.75 44.61 -29.06
N GLU A 906 -18.33 45.80 -29.16
CA GLU A 906 -19.78 45.97 -29.31
C GLU A 906 -20.08 46.73 -30.60
N ALA A 907 -21.14 46.35 -31.31
CA ALA A 907 -21.51 46.99 -32.56
C ALA A 907 -22.07 48.41 -32.31
N CYS A 908 -21.53 49.40 -33.01
CA CYS A 908 -22.12 50.74 -33.02
C CYS A 908 -23.57 50.69 -33.53
N THR A 909 -24.52 51.23 -32.77
CA THR A 909 -25.95 51.12 -33.13
C THR A 909 -26.35 51.97 -34.36
N ALA A 910 -25.42 52.71 -34.98
CA ALA A 910 -25.65 53.50 -36.18
C ALA A 910 -25.19 52.78 -37.45
N CYS A 911 -23.93 52.31 -37.46
CA CYS A 911 -23.33 51.67 -38.63
C CYS A 911 -23.26 50.14 -38.52
N GLY A 912 -23.38 49.57 -37.32
CA GLY A 912 -23.20 48.14 -37.06
C GLY A 912 -21.74 47.71 -36.99
N GLU A 913 -20.80 48.63 -37.19
CA GLU A 913 -19.37 48.33 -37.14
C GLU A 913 -18.91 48.14 -35.68
N PRO A 914 -17.98 47.20 -35.42
CA PRO A 914 -17.49 46.88 -34.08
C PRO A 914 -16.64 48.01 -33.50
N VAL A 915 -16.83 48.28 -32.21
CA VAL A 915 -16.09 49.28 -31.43
C VAL A 915 -15.65 48.62 -30.12
N CYS A 916 -14.39 48.78 -29.73
CA CYS A 916 -13.89 48.26 -28.46
C CYS A 916 -14.43 49.07 -27.28
N GLU A 917 -14.41 48.50 -26.08
CA GLU A 917 -14.88 49.17 -24.85
C GLU A 917 -14.17 50.52 -24.59
N GLY A 918 -12.90 50.64 -24.97
CA GLY A 918 -12.12 51.87 -24.80
C GLY A 918 -12.54 53.02 -25.72
N ASP A 919 -12.97 52.71 -26.95
CA ASP A 919 -13.41 53.69 -27.94
C ASP A 919 -14.94 53.85 -27.96
N GLN A 920 -15.66 52.99 -27.24
CA GLN A 920 -17.11 53.02 -27.15
C GLN A 920 -17.60 54.30 -26.47
N ILE A 921 -18.35 55.11 -27.22
CA ILE A 921 -19.01 56.30 -26.69
C ILE A 921 -20.48 55.98 -26.47
N THR A 922 -20.95 56.14 -25.23
CA THR A 922 -22.38 55.99 -24.93
C THR A 922 -23.10 57.32 -25.11
N CYS A 923 -24.26 57.31 -25.77
CA CYS A 923 -25.08 58.52 -25.85
C CYS A 923 -25.65 58.87 -24.48
N ALA A 924 -25.35 60.06 -23.95
CA ALA A 924 -25.80 60.51 -22.62
C ALA A 924 -27.34 60.53 -22.43
N ALA A 925 -28.12 60.52 -23.53
CA ALA A 925 -29.59 60.50 -23.47
C ALA A 925 -30.23 59.10 -23.59
N CYS A 926 -29.62 58.13 -24.30
CA CYS A 926 -30.22 56.80 -24.51
C CYS A 926 -29.36 55.61 -24.07
N GLY A 927 -28.09 55.85 -23.74
CA GLY A 927 -27.13 54.80 -23.35
C GLY A 927 -26.64 53.93 -24.51
N GLU A 928 -27.11 54.15 -25.75
CA GLU A 928 -26.72 53.31 -26.88
C GLU A 928 -25.25 53.54 -27.31
N PRO A 929 -24.50 52.47 -27.67
CA PRO A 929 -23.11 52.54 -28.09
C PRO A 929 -22.90 53.20 -29.45
N ARG A 930 -21.92 54.09 -29.53
CA ARG A 930 -21.53 54.85 -30.72
C ARG A 930 -20.02 54.78 -30.90
N CYS A 931 -19.57 54.67 -32.15
CA CYS A 931 -18.19 55.00 -32.49
C CYS A 931 -17.99 56.52 -32.50
N SER A 932 -16.74 56.95 -32.58
CA SER A 932 -16.33 58.36 -32.62
C SER A 932 -17.05 59.17 -33.71
N ASP A 933 -17.27 58.59 -34.89
CA ASP A 933 -17.96 59.24 -36.01
C ASP A 933 -19.46 59.46 -35.79
N HIS A 934 -20.09 58.66 -34.92
CA HIS A 934 -21.54 58.70 -34.66
C HIS A 934 -21.91 59.30 -33.29
N ALA A 935 -20.92 59.87 -32.60
CA ALA A 935 -21.09 60.64 -31.37
C ALA A 935 -20.84 62.12 -31.66
N VAL A 936 -21.83 62.96 -31.36
CA VAL A 936 -21.76 64.41 -31.60
C VAL A 936 -21.82 65.16 -30.27
N PRO A 937 -20.90 66.11 -30.02
CA PRO A 937 -20.91 66.89 -28.78
C PRO A 937 -22.01 67.96 -28.80
N CYS A 938 -22.64 68.17 -27.65
CA CYS A 938 -23.51 69.32 -27.41
C CYS A 938 -22.67 70.60 -27.32
N ALA A 939 -23.12 71.66 -28.01
CA ALA A 939 -22.35 72.89 -28.15
C ALA A 939 -22.25 73.79 -26.90
N GLU A 940 -22.87 73.42 -25.77
CA GLU A 940 -22.78 74.18 -24.52
C GLU A 940 -21.94 73.48 -23.45
N ASP A 941 -22.12 72.18 -23.26
CA ASP A 941 -21.47 71.37 -22.21
C ASP A 941 -20.37 70.44 -22.76
N GLY A 942 -20.36 70.14 -24.06
CA GLY A 942 -19.43 69.21 -24.69
C GLY A 942 -19.80 67.73 -24.52
N GLU A 943 -20.91 67.41 -23.87
CA GLU A 943 -21.35 66.02 -23.68
C GLU A 943 -21.74 65.36 -25.01
N LEU A 944 -21.47 64.06 -25.15
CA LEU A 944 -21.62 63.32 -26.40
C LEU A 944 -23.00 62.65 -26.50
N PHE A 945 -23.67 62.89 -27.62
CA PHE A 945 -24.99 62.36 -27.93
C PHE A 945 -25.02 61.74 -29.33
N CYS A 946 -25.94 60.81 -29.56
CA CYS A 946 -26.28 60.46 -30.94
C CYS A 946 -27.02 61.63 -31.59
N GLU A 947 -26.90 61.75 -32.92
CA GLU A 947 -27.48 62.89 -33.65
C GLU A 947 -28.98 63.09 -33.42
N ARG A 948 -29.72 62.02 -33.09
CA ARG A 948 -31.17 62.05 -32.84
C ARG A 948 -31.54 62.87 -31.60
N HIS A 949 -30.67 62.94 -30.60
CA HIS A 949 -30.95 63.64 -29.34
C HIS A 949 -30.40 65.07 -29.33
N LEU A 950 -29.89 65.56 -30.46
CA LEU A 950 -29.43 66.92 -30.61
C LEU A 950 -30.30 67.68 -31.60
N ASP A 951 -30.55 68.95 -31.31
CA ASP A 951 -31.30 69.85 -32.20
C ASP A 951 -30.65 71.24 -32.21
N TYR A 952 -31.17 72.14 -33.02
CA TYR A 952 -30.61 73.47 -33.24
C TYR A 952 -31.52 74.57 -32.69
N CYS A 953 -30.91 75.65 -32.23
CA CYS A 953 -31.66 76.87 -31.95
C CYS A 953 -32.16 77.48 -33.27
N ALA A 954 -33.48 77.61 -33.44
CA ALA A 954 -34.14 78.14 -34.64
C ALA A 954 -33.66 79.54 -35.02
N HIS A 955 -33.26 80.35 -34.04
CA HIS A 955 -32.67 81.67 -34.28
C HIS A 955 -31.21 81.57 -34.76
N CYS A 956 -30.39 80.72 -34.15
CA CYS A 956 -29.01 80.48 -34.60
C CYS A 956 -28.98 79.90 -36.02
N ALA A 957 -29.89 78.97 -36.33
CA ALA A 957 -30.02 78.35 -37.64
C ALA A 957 -30.44 79.32 -38.76
N SER A 958 -31.02 80.47 -38.41
CA SER A 958 -31.45 81.47 -39.39
C SER A 958 -30.32 82.40 -39.88
N LYS A 959 -29.11 82.31 -39.30
CA LYS A 959 -27.95 83.09 -39.75
C LYS A 959 -27.24 82.36 -40.90
N PRO A 960 -26.86 83.04 -41.98
CA PRO A 960 -26.31 82.42 -43.20
C PRO A 960 -24.82 82.05 -43.12
N GLU A 961 -24.16 82.27 -41.98
CA GLU A 961 -22.74 81.96 -41.80
C GLU A 961 -22.64 80.88 -40.71
N GLU A 962 -22.19 79.68 -41.12
CA GLU A 962 -21.97 78.45 -40.34
C GLU A 962 -23.20 77.54 -40.09
N PRO A 963 -23.04 76.20 -40.16
CA PRO A 963 -24.08 75.28 -39.70
C PRO A 963 -24.37 75.57 -38.22
N PRO A 964 -25.64 75.65 -37.81
CA PRO A 964 -25.97 75.96 -36.42
C PRO A 964 -25.36 74.92 -35.49
N ALA A 965 -24.83 75.34 -34.35
CA ALA A 965 -24.28 74.40 -33.38
C ALA A 965 -25.42 73.58 -32.73
N LYS A 966 -25.32 72.25 -32.80
CA LYS A 966 -26.25 71.27 -32.22
C LYS A 966 -26.20 71.33 -30.68
N ARG A 967 -27.34 71.18 -30.01
CA ARG A 967 -27.50 71.29 -28.56
C ARG A 967 -28.37 70.16 -28.03
N CYS A 968 -28.07 69.71 -26.82
CA CYS A 968 -28.90 68.73 -26.13
C CYS A 968 -30.24 69.36 -25.69
N PRO A 969 -31.23 68.53 -25.32
CA PRO A 969 -32.57 69.00 -24.97
C PRO A 969 -32.60 69.93 -23.75
N GLU A 970 -31.67 69.78 -22.80
CA GLU A 970 -31.58 70.65 -21.63
C GLU A 970 -31.14 72.09 -21.98
N HIS A 971 -30.38 72.26 -23.07
CA HIS A 971 -29.87 73.55 -23.54
C HIS A 971 -30.75 74.20 -24.62
N LEU A 972 -31.97 73.70 -24.80
CA LEU A 972 -32.98 74.24 -25.72
C LEU A 972 -34.29 74.51 -24.98
N ASN A 973 -34.72 75.78 -25.00
CA ASN A 973 -35.99 76.22 -24.48
C ASN A 973 -37.01 76.37 -25.61
N ARG A 974 -38.26 76.00 -25.35
CA ARG A 974 -39.35 76.14 -26.32
C ARG A 974 -40.15 77.42 -26.07
N CYS A 975 -40.22 78.31 -27.06
CA CYS A 975 -41.01 79.54 -26.95
C CYS A 975 -42.50 79.21 -26.77
N ILE A 976 -43.14 79.68 -25.69
CA ILE A 976 -44.55 79.33 -25.43
C ILE A 976 -45.57 79.93 -26.43
N VAL A 977 -45.15 80.94 -27.19
CA VAL A 977 -46.04 81.60 -28.16
C VAL A 977 -45.92 80.97 -29.54
N GLY A 978 -44.70 80.64 -29.98
CA GLY A 978 -44.40 80.20 -31.34
C GLY A 978 -43.86 78.78 -31.48
N ASP A 979 -43.67 78.05 -30.36
CA ASP A 979 -43.07 76.71 -30.30
C ASP A 979 -41.64 76.57 -30.87
N GLU A 980 -41.00 77.68 -31.22
CA GLU A 980 -39.61 77.71 -31.69
C GLU A 980 -38.66 77.24 -30.57
N GLN A 981 -37.78 76.27 -30.86
CA GLN A 981 -36.70 75.85 -29.97
C GLN A 981 -35.53 76.84 -30.05
N LEU A 982 -35.13 77.38 -28.90
CA LEU A 982 -34.20 78.48 -28.79
C LEU A 982 -33.25 78.25 -27.63
N CYS A 983 -31.98 78.58 -27.82
CA CYS A 983 -31.03 78.58 -26.70
C CYS A 983 -31.36 79.72 -25.71
N ASP A 984 -30.77 79.67 -24.51
CA ASP A 984 -30.97 80.68 -23.47
C ASP A 984 -30.68 82.11 -23.96
N LYS A 985 -29.66 82.29 -24.81
CA LYS A 985 -29.28 83.61 -25.36
C LYS A 985 -30.36 84.23 -26.25
N HIS A 986 -31.23 83.41 -26.85
CA HIS A 986 -32.29 83.85 -27.76
C HIS A 986 -33.69 83.72 -27.15
N THR A 987 -33.73 83.54 -25.82
CA THR A 987 -34.93 83.38 -25.04
C THR A 987 -34.96 84.44 -23.95
N ILE A 988 -36.12 85.03 -23.70
CA ILE A 988 -36.36 85.97 -22.61
C ILE A 988 -37.38 85.32 -21.68
N THR A 989 -37.14 85.39 -20.37
CA THR A 989 -38.12 84.95 -19.38
C THR A 989 -39.20 86.01 -19.23
N ALA A 990 -40.44 85.68 -19.59
CA ALA A 990 -41.55 86.61 -19.52
C ALA A 990 -41.77 87.09 -18.06
N PRO A 991 -41.80 88.41 -17.79
CA PRO A 991 -41.84 88.96 -16.41
C PRO A 991 -43.03 88.50 -15.55
N ILE A 992 -44.14 88.10 -16.18
CA ILE A 992 -45.38 87.70 -15.51
C ILE A 992 -45.52 86.16 -15.47
N SER A 993 -45.41 85.48 -16.62
CA SER A 993 -45.63 84.03 -16.70
C SER A 993 -44.40 83.20 -16.33
N GLN A 994 -43.20 83.79 -16.26
CA GLN A 994 -41.92 83.10 -16.03
C GLN A 994 -41.60 82.02 -17.07
N GLN A 995 -42.21 82.11 -18.25
CA GLN A 995 -42.03 81.16 -19.34
C GLN A 995 -41.14 81.77 -20.44
N PRO A 996 -40.38 80.93 -21.14
CA PRO A 996 -39.52 81.36 -22.24
C PRO A 996 -40.33 81.94 -23.40
N ILE A 997 -40.01 83.17 -23.80
CA ILE A 997 -40.55 83.84 -24.99
C ILE A 997 -39.39 84.27 -25.90
N CYS A 998 -39.58 84.19 -27.21
CA CYS A 998 -38.58 84.64 -28.17
C CYS A 998 -38.66 86.16 -28.40
N GLU A 999 -37.61 86.75 -28.96
CA GLU A 999 -37.58 88.21 -29.21
C GLU A 999 -38.71 88.70 -30.11
N LYS A 1000 -39.15 87.89 -31.08
CA LYS A 1000 -40.27 88.23 -31.98
C LYS A 1000 -41.61 88.28 -31.24
N HIS A 1001 -41.74 87.52 -30.16
CA HIS A 1001 -42.95 87.42 -29.35
C HIS A 1001 -42.81 88.16 -28.01
N ALA A 1002 -42.05 89.26 -28.00
CA ALA A 1002 -41.86 90.13 -26.84
C ALA A 1002 -42.17 91.59 -27.21
N GLU A 1003 -43.24 92.14 -26.64
CA GLU A 1003 -43.72 93.51 -26.82
C GLU A 1003 -43.40 94.40 -25.61
N THR A 1004 -43.09 95.68 -25.85
CA THR A 1004 -42.67 96.61 -24.80
C THR A 1004 -43.86 97.41 -24.27
N CYS A 1005 -44.05 97.43 -22.95
CA CYS A 1005 -45.04 98.28 -22.30
C CYS A 1005 -44.67 99.76 -22.46
N GLU A 1006 -45.58 100.59 -22.98
CA GLU A 1006 -45.34 102.03 -23.20
C GLU A 1006 -45.12 102.82 -21.90
N LEU A 1007 -45.46 102.23 -20.74
CA LEU A 1007 -45.40 102.90 -19.44
C LEU A 1007 -44.16 102.52 -18.62
N CYS A 1008 -43.82 101.23 -18.51
CA CYS A 1008 -42.64 100.75 -17.78
C CYS A 1008 -41.45 100.35 -18.66
N GLU A 1009 -41.64 100.35 -19.98
CA GLU A 1009 -40.61 100.02 -20.98
C GLU A 1009 -39.98 98.63 -20.82
N GLN A 1010 -40.63 97.73 -20.06
CA GLN A 1010 -40.22 96.33 -19.95
C GLN A 1010 -40.93 95.49 -21.02
N ARG A 1011 -40.28 94.39 -21.44
CA ARG A 1011 -40.77 93.47 -22.48
C ARG A 1011 -41.66 92.39 -21.86
N TYR A 1012 -42.84 92.17 -22.43
CA TYR A 1012 -43.83 91.18 -22.01
C TYR A 1012 -44.31 90.36 -23.21
N ALA A 1013 -44.99 89.25 -22.96
CA ALA A 1013 -45.71 88.56 -24.05
C ALA A 1013 -46.83 89.48 -24.60
N PRO A 1014 -47.03 89.57 -25.93
CA PRO A 1014 -48.06 90.41 -26.57
C PRO A 1014 -49.45 90.33 -25.92
N ARG A 1015 -49.87 89.12 -25.54
CA ARG A 1015 -51.18 88.88 -24.90
C ARG A 1015 -51.34 89.53 -23.52
N LEU A 1016 -50.25 90.02 -22.92
CA LEU A 1016 -50.23 90.67 -21.61
C LEU A 1016 -50.06 92.20 -21.71
N ILE A 1017 -50.10 92.75 -22.93
CA ILE A 1017 -50.14 94.18 -23.22
C ILE A 1017 -51.53 94.52 -23.78
N GLU A 1018 -52.30 95.35 -23.06
CA GLU A 1018 -53.58 95.88 -23.52
C GLU A 1018 -53.48 97.42 -23.58
N ASP A 1019 -53.93 98.02 -24.70
CA ASP A 1019 -53.83 99.47 -24.96
C ASP A 1019 -52.44 100.07 -24.70
N GLY A 1020 -51.39 99.32 -25.09
CA GLY A 1020 -49.99 99.72 -24.91
C GLY A 1020 -49.46 99.60 -23.48
N ARG A 1021 -50.21 99.00 -22.55
CA ARG A 1021 -49.81 98.83 -21.14
C ARG A 1021 -49.80 97.38 -20.71
N CYS A 1022 -48.81 97.00 -19.91
CA CYS A 1022 -48.89 95.74 -19.19
C CYS A 1022 -49.93 95.84 -18.06
N GLU A 1023 -50.52 94.71 -17.69
CA GLU A 1023 -51.48 94.57 -16.58
C GLU A 1023 -50.98 95.25 -15.28
N THR A 1024 -49.68 95.15 -14.99
CA THR A 1024 -49.05 95.78 -13.82
C THR A 1024 -49.04 97.30 -13.91
N CYS A 1025 -48.87 97.87 -15.11
CA CYS A 1025 -48.95 99.31 -15.31
C CYS A 1025 -50.39 99.83 -15.31
N ALA A 1026 -51.34 99.02 -15.77
CA ALA A 1026 -52.76 99.35 -15.76
C ALA A 1026 -53.30 99.46 -14.32
N SER A 1027 -52.87 98.58 -13.41
CA SER A 1027 -53.34 98.51 -12.01
C SER A 1027 -52.71 99.54 -11.04
N ILE A 1028 -51.89 100.48 -11.53
CA ILE A 1028 -51.22 101.47 -10.67
C ILE A 1028 -52.24 102.39 -9.98
N GLY A 1029 -52.42 102.19 -8.68
CA GLY A 1029 -53.30 103.00 -7.83
C GLY A 1029 -54.61 102.33 -7.41
N GLU A 1030 -54.85 101.09 -7.85
CA GLU A 1030 -56.01 100.29 -7.43
C GLU A 1030 -55.76 99.53 -6.11
N THR A 1031 -54.49 99.28 -5.76
CA THR A 1031 -54.08 98.48 -4.59
C THR A 1031 -52.88 99.09 -3.87
N THR A 1032 -52.87 99.05 -2.53
CA THR A 1032 -51.76 99.54 -1.69
C THR A 1032 -50.64 98.50 -1.63
N HIS A 1033 -49.51 98.80 -2.28
CA HIS A 1033 -48.30 97.98 -2.27
C HIS A 1033 -47.22 98.61 -1.38
N SER A 1034 -46.40 97.79 -0.71
CA SER A 1034 -45.24 98.28 0.06
C SER A 1034 -44.16 98.79 -0.90
N ILE A 1035 -43.95 100.11 -0.91
CA ILE A 1035 -42.93 100.76 -1.73
C ILE A 1035 -41.74 101.05 -0.81
N PRO A 1036 -40.48 100.81 -1.24
CA PRO A 1036 -39.30 101.08 -0.42
C PRO A 1036 -39.27 102.53 0.10
N ASP A 1037 -38.98 102.71 1.38
CA ASP A 1037 -39.06 104.01 2.07
C ASP A 1037 -38.19 105.08 1.40
N ASP A 1038 -37.01 104.69 0.89
CA ASP A 1038 -36.10 105.58 0.14
C ASP A 1038 -36.76 106.22 -1.09
N LEU A 1039 -37.69 105.50 -1.76
CA LEU A 1039 -38.44 106.01 -2.89
C LEU A 1039 -39.67 106.81 -2.45
N VAL A 1040 -40.25 106.52 -1.28
CA VAL A 1040 -41.40 107.27 -0.74
C VAL A 1040 -40.97 108.70 -0.40
N ASP A 1041 -39.80 108.86 0.22
CA ASP A 1041 -39.26 110.15 0.67
C ASP A 1041 -38.91 111.11 -0.49
N GLU A 1042 -38.66 110.59 -1.70
CA GLU A 1042 -38.37 111.40 -2.89
C GLU A 1042 -39.61 112.17 -3.41
N PHE A 1043 -40.84 111.66 -3.19
CA PHE A 1043 -42.05 112.18 -3.83
C PHE A 1043 -43.11 112.68 -2.82
N ARG A 1044 -43.93 113.64 -3.24
CA ARG A 1044 -45.05 114.15 -2.43
C ARG A 1044 -46.15 113.10 -2.24
N SER A 1045 -46.32 112.23 -3.24
CA SER A 1045 -47.13 111.02 -3.13
C SER A 1045 -46.67 109.99 -4.14
N VAL A 1046 -46.72 108.72 -3.74
CA VAL A 1046 -46.36 107.56 -4.57
C VAL A 1046 -47.55 106.63 -4.71
N ARG A 1047 -47.63 105.95 -5.86
CA ARG A 1047 -48.53 104.80 -6.10
C ARG A 1047 -47.71 103.73 -6.79
N GLY A 1048 -47.93 102.47 -6.45
CA GLY A 1048 -47.19 101.37 -7.04
C GLY A 1048 -48.05 100.15 -7.31
N ALA A 1049 -47.63 99.35 -8.28
CA ALA A 1049 -48.14 98.02 -8.58
C ALA A 1049 -46.96 97.10 -8.91
N SER A 1050 -47.10 95.80 -8.67
CA SER A 1050 -46.01 94.85 -8.85
C SER A 1050 -46.46 93.58 -9.59
N ASN A 1051 -45.56 93.00 -10.37
CA ASN A 1051 -45.68 91.63 -10.89
C ASN A 1051 -44.55 90.76 -10.32
N ARG A 1052 -44.37 89.54 -10.84
CA ARG A 1052 -43.36 88.60 -10.32
C ARG A 1052 -41.92 89.10 -10.51
N ALA A 1053 -41.63 89.90 -11.54
CA ALA A 1053 -40.28 90.40 -11.82
C ALA A 1053 -40.05 91.86 -11.41
N TYR A 1054 -41.06 92.73 -11.49
CA TYR A 1054 -40.90 94.18 -11.34
C TYR A 1054 -41.92 94.82 -10.38
N LEU A 1055 -41.46 95.81 -9.62
CA LEU A 1055 -42.26 96.79 -8.89
C LEU A 1055 -42.24 98.11 -9.68
N ILE A 1056 -43.41 98.62 -10.03
CA ILE A 1056 -43.58 99.82 -10.85
C ILE A 1056 -44.16 100.92 -9.98
N VAL A 1057 -43.39 101.97 -9.74
CA VAL A 1057 -43.72 103.09 -8.85
C VAL A 1057 -43.94 104.36 -9.66
N TYR A 1058 -45.10 104.99 -9.48
CA TYR A 1058 -45.42 106.30 -10.01
C TYR A 1058 -45.38 107.35 -8.90
N GLY A 1059 -44.40 108.26 -8.98
CA GLY A 1059 -44.16 109.32 -8.00
C GLY A 1059 -44.58 110.70 -8.51
N LYS A 1060 -45.27 111.50 -7.67
CA LYS A 1060 -45.69 112.88 -7.96
C LYS A 1060 -44.85 113.89 -7.17
N HIS A 1061 -44.27 114.88 -7.85
CA HIS A 1061 -43.56 115.99 -7.19
C HIS A 1061 -44.40 117.28 -7.14
N LEU A 1062 -44.08 118.19 -6.21
CA LEU A 1062 -44.76 119.48 -6.05
C LEU A 1062 -44.28 120.54 -7.05
N LEU A 1063 -42.99 120.52 -7.41
CA LEU A 1063 -42.33 121.50 -8.31
C LEU A 1063 -41.55 120.87 -9.48
N LYS A 1064 -41.41 119.54 -9.53
CA LYS A 1064 -40.71 118.78 -10.60
C LYS A 1064 -41.72 117.93 -11.41
N ALA A 1065 -41.30 117.39 -12.57
CA ALA A 1065 -42.11 116.47 -13.36
C ALA A 1065 -42.33 115.14 -12.61
N ASN A 1066 -43.52 114.54 -12.73
CA ASN A 1066 -43.80 113.22 -12.15
C ASN A 1066 -42.91 112.14 -12.79
N GLN A 1067 -42.65 111.05 -12.09
CA GLN A 1067 -41.76 110.00 -12.57
C GLN A 1067 -42.37 108.59 -12.46
N ILE A 1068 -41.93 107.70 -13.35
CA ILE A 1068 -42.11 106.26 -13.22
C ILE A 1068 -40.76 105.62 -12.94
N VAL A 1069 -40.72 104.77 -11.93
CA VAL A 1069 -39.55 104.01 -11.48
C VAL A 1069 -39.91 102.54 -11.53
N VAL A 1070 -39.11 101.74 -12.22
CA VAL A 1070 -39.27 100.29 -12.32
C VAL A 1070 -38.12 99.66 -11.55
N VAL A 1071 -38.46 98.83 -10.58
CA VAL A 1071 -37.52 98.16 -9.68
C VAL A 1071 -37.60 96.65 -9.93
N ASN A 1072 -36.47 95.97 -10.12
CA ASN A 1072 -36.42 94.52 -10.18
C ASN A 1072 -36.70 93.97 -8.79
N ARG A 1073 -37.65 93.06 -8.65
CA ARG A 1073 -38.02 92.52 -7.33
C ARG A 1073 -37.03 91.50 -6.79
N ALA A 1074 -36.27 90.83 -7.65
CA ALA A 1074 -35.26 89.85 -7.23
C ALA A 1074 -34.00 90.55 -6.72
N THR A 1075 -33.54 91.61 -7.40
CA THR A 1075 -32.31 92.33 -7.03
C THR A 1075 -32.55 93.62 -6.23
N ASN A 1076 -33.80 94.09 -6.16
CA ASN A 1076 -34.21 95.38 -5.58
C ASN A 1076 -33.56 96.62 -6.24
N GLU A 1077 -33.00 96.46 -7.45
CA GLU A 1077 -32.34 97.54 -8.19
C GLU A 1077 -33.32 98.27 -9.13
N VAL A 1078 -33.09 99.57 -9.32
CA VAL A 1078 -33.87 100.37 -10.29
C VAL A 1078 -33.42 100.03 -11.71
N VAL A 1079 -34.26 99.30 -12.45
CA VAL A 1079 -34.00 98.88 -13.83
C VAL A 1079 -34.27 100.01 -14.81
N HIS A 1080 -35.27 100.86 -14.51
CA HIS A 1080 -35.67 101.95 -15.40
C HIS A 1080 -36.28 103.13 -14.63
N ARG A 1081 -35.96 104.37 -15.02
CA ARG A 1081 -36.51 105.60 -14.41
C ARG A 1081 -36.78 106.65 -15.50
N ARG A 1082 -38.02 107.15 -15.59
CA ARG A 1082 -38.41 108.16 -16.60
C ARG A 1082 -39.31 109.27 -16.07
N LYS A 1083 -39.27 110.45 -16.70
CA LYS A 1083 -40.14 111.61 -16.42
C LYS A 1083 -41.40 111.53 -17.27
N VAL A 1084 -42.58 111.77 -16.68
CA VAL A 1084 -43.87 111.81 -17.39
C VAL A 1084 -44.11 113.23 -17.93
N GLY A 1085 -44.17 113.37 -19.25
CA GLY A 1085 -44.26 114.65 -19.96
C GLY A 1085 -45.63 115.34 -19.89
N PHE A 1086 -45.68 116.64 -20.25
CA PHE A 1086 -46.91 117.45 -20.25
C PHE A 1086 -47.99 116.92 -21.23
N ILE A 1087 -47.59 116.26 -22.34
CA ILE A 1087 -48.49 115.68 -23.34
C ILE A 1087 -49.22 114.43 -22.80
N ASP A 1088 -48.58 113.64 -21.92
CA ASP A 1088 -49.18 112.45 -21.31
C ASP A 1088 -50.24 112.78 -20.24
N ARG A 1089 -50.27 114.02 -19.73
CA ARG A 1089 -51.33 114.51 -18.82
C ARG A 1089 -52.65 114.84 -19.53
N LEU A 1090 -52.65 115.04 -20.85
CA LEU A 1090 -53.84 115.43 -21.63
C LEU A 1090 -54.61 114.24 -22.22
N ARG A 1091 -54.02 113.03 -22.28
CA ARG A 1091 -54.65 111.82 -22.82
C ARG A 1091 -55.51 111.01 -21.84
N GLY A 1092 -55.86 111.54 -20.66
CA GLY A 1092 -56.76 110.84 -19.73
C GLY A 1092 -56.17 109.55 -19.12
N VAL A 1093 -54.86 109.53 -18.89
CA VAL A 1093 -54.05 108.37 -18.44
C VAL A 1093 -54.34 107.88 -16.99
N PHE A 1094 -55.28 108.52 -16.28
CA PHE A 1094 -55.75 108.06 -14.96
C PHE A 1094 -57.28 108.17 -14.86
N LYS A 1095 -57.97 107.40 -15.70
CA LYS A 1095 -59.27 106.84 -15.34
C LYS A 1095 -59.14 105.34 -15.27
#